data_AF-A0A7K4CRG3-F1
#
_entry.id   AF-A0A7K4CRG3-F1
#
_cell.length_a   1.000
_cell.length_b   1.000
_cell.length_c   1.000
_cell.angle_alpha   90.00
_cell.angle_beta   90.00
_cell.angle_gamma   90.00
#
_symmetry.space_group_name_H-M   'P 1'
#
loop_
_entity.id
_entity.type
_entity.pdbx_description
1 polymer ?
#
loop_
_entity_poly.entity_id
_entity_poly.type
_entity_poly.pdbx_seq_one_letter_code
_entity_poly.pdbx_strand_id
1 'polypeptide(L)'
;MPFVAIVLYVLFSNVSYWGMFNSILAGVFKLGNLPYVEILVGMTIGFGAYTAIYGITGIFKLRILHVPALNVLPTAMLGIMTVLIVILLNVNVRVNLDYLFFMLGPGPGFAVYVGASLGIFVLIIVLVIGIKQLLSLKPDESGLIDRKRLHPRVAAMTTLISAGLGFAMILAIGFYYPVTTIYWNNVTGVHSRYVDWSSMPVVLVFALAIVSVALGIFFLARRHLPEEAQASASRAKLSFISMTLACAQIAMVAWFSVEFDQFTAPALTGLWIYPATTLGIVASGGLVLLLLAFRQYPRGPSRVGNKLRDLVKSPIQRKLLTTAAVIAVIFVPFWFVFYQPIVSGPPLVDVPFQARLVNLSGVDVPFVGDAVYPGFEAQSNITREYMNMSGPWRVQHLNASSTHTLSPRTPHFIEKITDGQHAVTYDDSGWAVVNVPSPVSQYEDAAKYWGVTWYRKQVTIPGSFANKTIIFKLLGVNYFCDVWVDGAHVGYHEGGFTSFSFDLSAVLDPGMHVFAIRVDNPEWDKKNVFSYTIQPNGGDFFNYGGIVRELYLEASPRASISRVDVRQTGFTTANSLNGSITAEIDVAWKCLPAGTVPGDTGMLYLAVYPLVFQNETALKSRETWRFANTSAPAFTDAYPVSMIGVDGTGYRALRCSVSVPQVAFWSTKRPNLYAVIVNLTAGSTSDLYCTQTGFRNFTTAGTELRLNGSPLKLAGVSVHEQYAAPTGRSLTDEQRFWDLKCVNDTRSNWWRGSYPFHPMMYVYSDRFGLATWEESQIFWCNEPDIIAAISRGLTASIWIEMLYRDFNRPSILMWSAGNEPWAYEAFLTYLQETRAFLDAHDPNRILSFASVSSQDWTRFFRETPLRVVTPNCYGGTFEGVKGDWYNEITANLQRYGNNNPGKPIVNMEWGYWRGDANFNQTSCFLEGFRAFSENPRVQGFTWWLAFDYYGPNYYNSMGVYNMERTWHEPATFNAMVANYTTFTASNL
;
A
#
# COMPACT_ATOMS: atom_id res chain seq x y z
N MET A 1 23.49 31.50 -17.69
CA MET A 1 22.81 32.15 -16.55
C MET A 1 21.50 31.48 -16.14
N PRO A 2 20.52 31.15 -17.02
CA PRO A 2 19.30 30.44 -16.58
C PRO A 2 19.58 29.03 -16.05
N PHE A 3 20.59 28.36 -16.61
CA PHE A 3 21.03 27.02 -16.20
C PHE A 3 21.61 26.98 -14.78
N VAL A 4 22.31 28.03 -14.34
CA VAL A 4 22.86 28.10 -12.97
C VAL A 4 21.75 28.45 -11.98
N ALA A 5 20.79 29.30 -12.35
CA ALA A 5 19.61 29.57 -11.53
C ALA A 5 18.74 28.32 -11.31
N ILE A 6 18.61 27.46 -12.32
CA ILE A 6 17.85 26.19 -12.24
C ILE A 6 18.62 25.13 -11.45
N VAL A 7 19.95 25.03 -11.64
CA VAL A 7 20.79 24.13 -10.83
C VAL A 7 20.81 24.54 -9.36
N LEU A 8 20.87 25.85 -9.07
CA LEU A 8 20.74 26.35 -7.70
C LEU A 8 19.32 26.14 -7.15
N TYR A 9 18.26 26.36 -7.94
CA TYR A 9 16.89 26.08 -7.52
C TYR A 9 16.68 24.60 -7.13
N VAL A 10 17.21 23.65 -7.92
CA VAL A 10 17.11 22.20 -7.65
C VAL A 10 18.01 21.77 -6.49
N LEU A 11 19.20 22.36 -6.33
CA LEU A 11 20.06 22.12 -5.17
C LEU A 11 19.50 22.73 -3.88
N PHE A 12 18.73 23.82 -3.96
CA PHE A 12 18.13 24.50 -2.81
C PHE A 12 16.67 24.06 -2.51
N SER A 13 16.01 23.28 -3.38
CA SER A 13 14.60 22.86 -3.20
C SER A 13 14.42 21.48 -2.53
N ASN A 14 15.50 20.74 -2.23
CA ASN A 14 15.43 19.42 -1.61
C ASN A 14 15.91 19.45 -0.15
N VAL A 15 14.95 19.62 0.77
CA VAL A 15 15.17 19.90 2.21
C VAL A 15 15.86 18.72 2.93
N SER A 16 15.65 17.48 2.46
CA SER A 16 16.14 16.26 3.10
C SER A 16 17.65 16.03 2.93
N TYR A 17 18.21 16.43 1.78
CA TYR A 17 19.65 16.29 1.52
C TYR A 17 20.49 17.39 2.20
N TRP A 18 19.95 18.61 2.33
CA TRP A 18 20.63 19.71 3.01
C TRP A 18 20.71 19.52 4.53
N GLY A 19 19.67 18.97 5.17
CA GLY A 19 19.70 18.65 6.60
C GLY A 19 20.78 17.63 6.94
N MET A 20 20.99 16.63 6.06
CA MET A 20 21.99 15.59 6.24
C MET A 20 23.42 16.08 5.97
N PHE A 21 23.63 16.88 4.92
CA PHE A 21 24.94 17.43 4.57
C PHE A 21 25.43 18.49 5.58
N ASN A 22 24.53 19.33 6.10
CA ASN A 22 24.87 20.35 7.11
C ASN A 22 25.14 19.76 8.50
N SER A 23 24.42 18.72 8.90
CA SER A 23 24.66 18.02 10.17
C SER A 23 26.05 17.36 10.19
N ILE A 24 26.52 16.90 9.03
CA ILE A 24 27.84 16.30 8.85
C ILE A 24 28.95 17.38 8.90
N LEU A 25 28.77 18.53 8.23
CA LEU A 25 29.75 19.62 8.26
C LEU A 25 29.85 20.32 9.62
N ALA A 26 28.73 20.54 10.31
CA ALA A 26 28.70 21.11 11.66
C ALA A 26 29.39 20.19 12.68
N GLY A 27 29.24 18.87 12.52
CA GLY A 27 29.93 17.86 13.33
C GLY A 27 31.44 17.79 13.06
N VAL A 28 31.87 17.94 11.81
CA VAL A 28 33.30 17.83 11.42
C VAL A 28 34.12 19.05 11.85
N PHE A 29 33.55 20.26 11.82
CA PHE A 29 34.29 21.50 12.13
C PHE A 29 34.01 22.10 13.51
N LYS A 30 33.14 21.48 14.33
CA LYS A 30 32.74 21.95 15.67
C LYS A 30 32.29 23.41 15.72
N LEU A 31 31.63 23.89 14.67
CA LEU A 31 31.11 25.26 14.60
C LEU A 31 29.68 25.28 15.16
N GLY A 32 29.46 26.08 16.21
CA GLY A 32 28.14 26.27 16.81
C GLY A 32 27.21 27.09 15.92
N ASN A 33 25.92 26.72 15.92
CA ASN A 33 24.84 27.30 15.12
C ASN A 33 24.84 28.84 15.06
N LEU A 34 25.18 29.41 13.90
CA LEU A 34 24.90 30.82 13.58
C LEU A 34 24.47 30.97 12.10
N PRO A 35 23.20 31.38 11.81
CA PRO A 35 22.54 31.14 10.52
C PRO A 35 22.80 32.17 9.40
N TYR A 36 23.76 33.10 9.51
CA TYR A 36 23.89 34.20 8.53
C TYR A 36 25.27 34.40 7.86
N VAL A 37 26.29 33.59 8.19
CA VAL A 37 27.61 33.61 7.48
C VAL A 37 27.63 32.68 6.27
N GLU A 38 26.63 31.80 6.14
CA GLU A 38 26.56 30.68 5.18
C GLU A 38 26.43 31.12 3.70
N ILE A 39 25.93 32.32 3.44
CA ILE A 39 25.67 32.79 2.07
C ILE A 39 26.88 33.53 1.48
N LEU A 40 27.67 34.23 2.31
CA LEU A 40 28.73 35.13 1.84
C LEU A 40 30.00 34.39 1.36
N VAL A 41 30.34 33.27 2.02
CA VAL A 41 31.53 32.47 1.69
C VAL A 41 31.32 31.69 0.38
N GLY A 42 30.12 31.14 0.17
CA GLY A 42 29.75 30.44 -1.07
C GLY A 42 29.76 31.36 -2.29
N MET A 43 29.29 32.61 -2.12
CA MET A 43 29.27 33.61 -3.19
C MET A 43 30.69 34.03 -3.63
N THR A 44 31.62 34.18 -2.68
CA THR A 44 32.99 34.66 -2.97
C THR A 44 33.81 33.61 -3.74
N ILE A 45 33.65 32.32 -3.41
CA ILE A 45 34.34 31.21 -4.08
C ILE A 45 33.78 30.98 -5.48
N GLY A 46 32.45 31.11 -5.65
CA GLY A 46 31.80 31.00 -6.95
C GLY A 46 32.21 32.11 -7.92
N PHE A 47 32.35 33.35 -7.45
CA PHE A 47 32.75 34.47 -8.29
C PHE A 47 34.22 34.39 -8.75
N GLY A 48 35.14 33.95 -7.87
CA GLY A 48 36.55 33.79 -8.23
C GLY A 48 36.78 32.75 -9.35
N ALA A 49 36.06 31.62 -9.29
CA ALA A 49 36.11 30.57 -10.32
C ALA A 49 35.48 31.03 -11.65
N TYR A 50 34.44 31.87 -11.58
CA TYR A 50 33.74 32.42 -12.74
C TYR A 50 34.63 33.37 -13.56
N THR A 51 35.40 34.27 -12.92
CA THR A 51 36.31 35.21 -13.60
C THR A 51 37.52 34.52 -14.26
N ALA A 52 38.06 33.46 -13.66
CA ALA A 52 39.21 32.74 -14.21
C ALA A 52 38.88 31.98 -15.50
N ILE A 53 37.67 31.43 -15.60
CA ILE A 53 37.25 30.62 -16.75
C ILE A 53 36.84 31.52 -17.94
N TYR A 54 36.26 32.69 -17.66
CA TYR A 54 35.88 33.67 -18.69
C TYR A 54 37.07 34.41 -19.32
N GLY A 55 38.17 34.63 -18.56
CA GLY A 55 39.39 35.23 -19.08
C GLY A 55 40.18 34.33 -20.04
N ILE A 56 40.02 33.00 -19.94
CA ILE A 56 40.81 32.02 -20.71
C ILE A 56 40.16 31.67 -22.07
N THR A 57 38.85 31.82 -22.22
CA THR A 57 38.11 31.14 -23.31
C THR A 57 37.47 32.08 -24.33
N GLY A 58 37.85 33.35 -24.33
CA GLY A 58 37.21 34.43 -25.11
C GLY A 58 36.67 34.03 -26.48
N ILE A 59 35.35 33.84 -26.58
CA ILE A 59 34.54 33.88 -27.81
C ILE A 59 33.08 34.18 -27.44
N PHE A 60 32.57 35.27 -28.02
CA PHE A 60 31.19 35.72 -28.01
C PHE A 60 30.38 35.03 -29.13
N LYS A 61 29.23 34.42 -28.81
CA LYS A 61 27.89 34.60 -29.43
C LYS A 61 27.00 33.35 -29.35
N LEU A 62 25.74 33.61 -28.99
CA LEU A 62 24.59 32.71 -28.82
C LEU A 62 23.78 32.53 -30.12
N ARG A 63 23.15 31.36 -30.31
CA ARG A 63 21.67 31.15 -30.34
C ARG A 63 21.26 29.75 -30.85
N ILE A 64 20.43 29.05 -30.05
CA ILE A 64 19.21 28.26 -30.35
C ILE A 64 19.01 27.16 -29.28
N LEU A 65 17.74 26.94 -28.90
CA LEU A 65 17.21 26.41 -27.63
C LEU A 65 16.70 24.95 -27.70
N HIS A 66 16.56 24.39 -26.49
CA HIS A 66 15.66 23.30 -26.00
C HIS A 66 16.13 21.83 -25.99
N VAL A 67 16.24 21.26 -24.75
CA VAL A 67 15.79 19.93 -24.23
C VAL A 67 16.39 19.71 -22.81
N PRO A 68 15.72 19.02 -21.83
CA PRO A 68 15.97 19.17 -20.38
C PRO A 68 17.02 18.24 -19.72
N ALA A 69 17.95 18.86 -18.99
CA ALA A 69 18.34 18.69 -17.57
C ALA A 69 18.64 17.32 -16.87
N LEU A 70 18.69 16.15 -17.52
CA LEU A 70 18.98 14.87 -16.81
C LEU A 70 20.41 14.29 -16.98
N ASN A 71 21.31 15.01 -17.65
CA ASN A 71 22.60 14.44 -18.09
C ASN A 71 23.83 14.81 -17.24
N VAL A 72 23.72 15.59 -16.15
CA VAL A 72 24.89 16.31 -15.59
C VAL A 72 25.50 15.68 -14.33
N LEU A 73 24.76 14.87 -13.57
CA LEU A 73 25.26 14.25 -12.33
C LEU A 73 26.36 13.18 -12.55
N PRO A 74 26.26 12.27 -13.55
CA PRO A 74 27.26 11.22 -13.76
C PRO A 74 28.59 11.77 -14.31
N THR A 75 28.55 12.84 -15.10
CA THR A 75 29.74 13.47 -15.68
C THR A 75 30.57 14.18 -14.61
N ALA A 76 29.91 14.74 -13.59
CA ALA A 76 30.58 15.34 -12.43
C ALA A 76 31.28 14.27 -11.57
N MET A 77 30.65 13.12 -11.35
CA MET A 77 31.26 12.01 -10.59
C MET A 77 32.44 11.35 -11.32
N LEU A 78 32.36 11.19 -12.64
CA LEU A 78 33.50 10.72 -13.45
C LEU A 78 34.66 11.73 -13.44
N GLY A 79 34.34 13.03 -13.44
CA GLY A 79 35.33 14.09 -13.28
C GLY A 79 36.03 14.03 -11.92
N ILE A 80 35.28 13.86 -10.84
CA ILE A 80 35.80 13.75 -9.47
C ILE A 80 36.65 12.48 -9.30
N MET A 81 36.22 11.34 -9.85
CA MET A 81 36.98 10.09 -9.85
C MET A 81 38.29 10.19 -10.65
N THR A 82 38.26 10.86 -11.80
CA THR A 82 39.46 11.09 -12.62
C THR A 82 40.45 12.02 -11.91
N VAL A 83 39.95 13.06 -11.23
CA VAL A 83 40.76 13.98 -10.42
C VAL A 83 41.34 13.26 -9.20
N LEU A 84 40.58 12.40 -8.51
CA LEU A 84 41.07 11.58 -7.39
C LEU A 84 42.15 10.58 -7.84
N ILE A 85 42.02 9.98 -9.02
CA ILE A 85 43.04 9.12 -9.62
C ILE A 85 44.31 9.92 -9.93
N VAL A 86 44.19 11.13 -10.47
CA VAL A 86 45.35 12.01 -10.76
C VAL A 86 46.03 12.49 -9.47
N ILE A 87 45.27 12.74 -8.39
CA ILE A 87 45.79 13.12 -7.07
C ILE A 87 46.49 11.93 -6.39
N LEU A 88 45.89 10.72 -6.43
CA LEU A 88 46.49 9.49 -5.89
C LEU A 88 47.75 9.04 -6.64
N LEU A 89 47.85 9.35 -7.93
CA LEU A 89 49.04 9.07 -8.75
C LEU A 89 50.19 10.07 -8.53
N ASN A 90 49.94 11.25 -7.95
CA ASN A 90 50.94 12.31 -7.77
C ASN A 90 51.30 12.63 -6.31
N VAL A 91 50.55 12.14 -5.32
CA VAL A 91 50.83 12.44 -3.90
C VAL A 91 51.15 11.15 -3.14
N ASN A 92 52.38 11.06 -2.63
CA ASN A 92 52.90 9.91 -1.92
C ASN A 92 52.43 9.87 -0.45
N VAL A 93 51.11 9.89 -0.23
CA VAL A 93 50.50 9.86 1.12
C VAL A 93 49.57 8.66 1.25
N ARG A 94 49.72 7.89 2.33
CA ARG A 94 48.83 6.77 2.68
C ARG A 94 47.47 7.33 3.12
N VAL A 95 46.42 7.03 2.36
CA VAL A 95 45.03 7.27 2.75
C VAL A 95 44.51 6.01 3.44
N ASN A 96 43.90 6.16 4.63
CA ASN A 96 43.29 5.05 5.35
C ASN A 96 41.90 4.75 4.76
N LEU A 97 41.64 3.49 4.40
CA LEU A 97 40.49 3.07 3.58
C LEU A 97 39.14 3.13 4.31
N ASP A 98 39.15 3.23 5.64
CA ASP A 98 37.94 3.15 6.48
C ASP A 98 36.95 4.32 6.27
N TYR A 99 37.43 5.50 5.85
CA TYR A 99 36.55 6.65 5.56
C TYR A 99 35.80 6.54 4.24
N LEU A 100 36.29 5.74 3.29
CA LEU A 100 35.62 5.53 2.00
C LEU A 100 34.43 4.54 2.13
N PHE A 101 34.49 3.64 3.11
CA PHE A 101 33.43 2.66 3.39
C PHE A 101 32.27 3.24 4.21
N PHE A 102 32.48 4.30 4.99
CA PHE A 102 31.45 4.89 5.87
C PHE A 102 30.44 5.79 5.12
N MET A 103 30.75 6.25 3.91
CA MET A 103 29.87 7.14 3.11
C MET A 103 28.79 6.42 2.28
N LEU A 104 28.74 5.08 2.30
CA LEU A 104 27.99 4.29 1.30
C LEU A 104 27.04 3.28 1.99
N GLY A 105 25.82 3.73 2.32
CA GLY A 105 24.81 2.99 3.12
C GLY A 105 24.28 1.66 2.56
N PRO A 106 23.40 0.95 3.29
CA PRO A 106 23.18 -0.49 3.13
C PRO A 106 21.96 -0.81 2.23
N GLY A 107 22.18 -1.31 1.02
CA GLY A 107 21.10 -1.83 0.17
C GLY A 107 21.60 -2.86 -0.87
N PRO A 108 20.81 -3.86 -1.28
CA PRO A 108 21.29 -5.02 -2.06
C PRO A 108 21.79 -4.71 -3.48
N GLY A 109 21.37 -3.61 -4.11
CA GLY A 109 21.96 -3.12 -5.38
C GLY A 109 23.43 -2.69 -5.24
N PHE A 110 23.87 -2.44 -4.01
CA PHE A 110 25.22 -2.02 -3.66
C PHE A 110 26.26 -3.12 -3.89
N ALA A 111 25.98 -4.37 -3.52
CA ALA A 111 26.94 -5.46 -3.67
C ALA A 111 27.30 -5.73 -5.14
N VAL A 112 26.32 -5.56 -6.04
CA VAL A 112 26.50 -5.67 -7.49
C VAL A 112 27.33 -4.50 -8.03
N TYR A 113 27.05 -3.27 -7.60
CA TYR A 113 27.80 -2.09 -8.00
C TYR A 113 29.25 -2.09 -7.46
N VAL A 114 29.44 -2.51 -6.21
CA VAL A 114 30.75 -2.66 -5.57
C VAL A 114 31.54 -3.78 -6.24
N GLY A 115 30.92 -4.93 -6.51
CA GLY A 115 31.55 -6.04 -7.22
C GLY A 115 31.96 -5.67 -8.65
N ALA A 116 31.10 -4.97 -9.40
CA ALA A 116 31.40 -4.51 -10.76
C ALA A 116 32.49 -3.43 -10.77
N SER A 117 32.45 -2.50 -9.82
CA SER A 117 33.44 -1.42 -9.71
C SER A 117 34.80 -1.94 -9.26
N LEU A 118 34.86 -2.88 -8.31
CA LEU A 118 36.09 -3.58 -7.91
C LEU A 118 36.64 -4.43 -9.06
N GLY A 119 35.79 -5.12 -9.81
CA GLY A 119 36.19 -5.89 -10.99
C GLY A 119 36.84 -5.03 -12.07
N ILE A 120 36.23 -3.87 -12.38
CA ILE A 120 36.79 -2.89 -13.33
C ILE A 120 38.09 -2.28 -12.78
N PHE A 121 38.15 -1.98 -11.49
CA PHE A 121 39.34 -1.41 -10.85
C PHE A 121 40.54 -2.37 -10.87
N VAL A 122 40.30 -3.66 -10.58
CA VAL A 122 41.32 -4.72 -10.69
C VAL A 122 41.76 -4.89 -12.15
N LEU A 123 40.84 -4.84 -13.11
CA LEU A 123 41.16 -4.93 -14.54
C LEU A 123 42.06 -3.77 -14.99
N ILE A 124 41.78 -2.55 -14.52
CA ILE A 124 42.56 -1.35 -14.82
C ILE A 124 43.96 -1.44 -14.19
N ILE A 125 44.09 -1.88 -12.94
CA ILE A 125 45.40 -2.09 -12.29
C ILE A 125 46.24 -3.12 -13.07
N VAL A 126 45.63 -4.24 -13.46
CA VAL A 126 46.28 -5.28 -14.25
C VAL A 126 46.75 -4.76 -15.61
N LEU A 127 45.92 -3.97 -16.30
CA LEU A 127 46.27 -3.32 -17.56
C LEU A 127 47.42 -2.32 -17.39
N VAL A 128 47.38 -1.49 -16.34
CA VAL A 128 48.43 -0.48 -16.08
C VAL A 128 49.76 -1.15 -15.73
N ILE A 129 49.77 -2.22 -14.93
CA ILE A 129 50.99 -2.98 -14.59
C ILE A 129 51.53 -3.68 -15.85
N GLY A 130 50.67 -4.30 -16.66
CA GLY A 130 51.05 -4.94 -17.91
C GLY A 130 51.66 -3.97 -18.92
N ILE A 131 51.06 -2.78 -19.06
CA ILE A 131 51.56 -1.70 -19.92
C ILE A 131 52.91 -1.16 -19.40
N LYS A 132 53.07 -0.97 -18.08
CA LYS A 132 54.36 -0.55 -17.48
C LYS A 132 55.47 -1.58 -17.74
N GLN A 133 55.17 -2.87 -17.64
CA GLN A 133 56.14 -3.94 -17.92
C GLN A 133 56.52 -4.01 -19.39
N LEU A 134 55.58 -3.74 -20.31
CA LEU A 134 55.85 -3.64 -21.74
C LEU A 134 56.69 -2.41 -22.10
N LEU A 135 56.39 -1.26 -21.50
CA LEU A 135 57.13 0.00 -21.70
C LEU A 135 58.54 -0.02 -21.08
N SER A 136 58.81 -0.92 -20.12
CA SER A 136 60.14 -1.10 -19.53
C SER A 136 61.13 -1.87 -20.43
N LEU A 137 60.68 -2.39 -21.57
CA LEU A 137 61.52 -3.10 -22.52
C LEU A 137 62.35 -2.11 -23.33
N LYS A 138 63.65 -2.04 -23.03
CA LYS A 138 64.60 -1.29 -23.85
C LYS A 138 64.98 -2.12 -25.08
N PRO A 139 65.03 -1.53 -26.29
CA PRO A 139 65.58 -2.18 -27.46
C PRO A 139 67.08 -2.46 -27.25
N ASP A 140 67.59 -3.53 -27.87
CA ASP A 140 69.02 -3.78 -27.91
C ASP A 140 69.74 -2.81 -28.86
N GLU A 141 71.07 -2.93 -29.00
CA GLU A 141 71.90 -2.02 -29.82
C GLU A 141 71.50 -1.99 -31.31
N SER A 142 70.67 -2.93 -31.79
CA SER A 142 70.10 -2.93 -33.14
C SER A 142 68.76 -2.18 -33.26
N GLY A 143 68.23 -1.65 -32.15
CA GLY A 143 66.95 -0.94 -32.10
C GLY A 143 65.73 -1.86 -32.02
N LEU A 144 65.92 -3.18 -31.87
CA LEU A 144 64.84 -4.18 -31.79
C LEU A 144 64.69 -4.73 -30.36
N ILE A 145 63.45 -4.99 -29.95
CA ILE A 145 63.15 -5.59 -28.64
C ILE A 145 63.27 -7.12 -28.75
N ASP A 146 64.14 -7.73 -27.94
CA ASP A 146 64.38 -9.18 -27.93
C ASP A 146 63.07 -9.99 -27.76
N ARG A 147 62.72 -10.76 -28.79
CA ARG A 147 61.52 -11.61 -28.86
C ARG A 147 61.45 -12.63 -27.71
N LYS A 148 62.57 -13.12 -27.18
CA LYS A 148 62.59 -14.07 -26.06
C LYS A 148 62.11 -13.43 -24.74
N ARG A 149 62.19 -12.10 -24.61
CA ARG A 149 61.72 -11.35 -23.43
C ARG A 149 60.30 -10.80 -23.61
N LEU A 150 59.88 -10.52 -24.85
CA LEU A 150 58.56 -9.97 -25.17
C LEU A 150 57.44 -11.01 -25.04
N HIS A 151 57.65 -12.24 -25.55
CA HIS A 151 56.61 -13.28 -25.63
C HIS A 151 56.06 -13.73 -24.26
N PRO A 152 56.89 -13.99 -23.24
CA PRO A 152 56.40 -14.41 -21.92
C PRO A 152 55.61 -13.30 -21.20
N ARG A 153 55.98 -12.02 -21.41
CA ARG A 153 55.33 -10.88 -20.75
C ARG A 153 54.00 -10.51 -21.39
N VAL A 154 53.90 -10.60 -22.71
CA VAL A 154 52.62 -10.46 -23.42
C VAL A 154 51.69 -11.63 -23.05
N ALA A 155 52.21 -12.86 -22.96
CA ALA A 155 51.42 -14.01 -22.50
C ALA A 155 50.90 -13.81 -21.07
N ALA A 156 51.76 -13.39 -20.13
CA ALA A 156 51.37 -13.09 -18.76
C ALA A 156 50.30 -12.00 -18.67
N MET A 157 50.42 -10.92 -19.47
CA MET A 157 49.41 -9.85 -19.52
C MET A 157 48.07 -10.36 -20.07
N THR A 158 48.11 -11.20 -21.10
CA THR A 158 46.89 -11.77 -21.70
C THR A 158 46.20 -12.72 -20.71
N THR A 159 46.97 -13.54 -19.99
CA THR A 159 46.46 -14.43 -18.93
C THR A 159 45.87 -13.64 -17.76
N LEU A 160 46.53 -12.57 -17.31
CA LEU A 160 46.02 -11.71 -16.24
C LEU A 160 44.74 -10.96 -16.62
N ILE A 161 44.63 -10.47 -17.85
CA ILE A 161 43.39 -9.85 -18.36
C ILE A 161 42.27 -10.89 -18.46
N SER A 162 42.59 -12.10 -18.92
CA SER A 162 41.61 -13.20 -19.03
C SER A 162 41.14 -13.68 -17.65
N ALA A 163 42.05 -13.74 -16.67
CA ALA A 163 41.73 -14.06 -15.28
C ALA A 163 40.89 -12.97 -14.61
N GLY A 164 41.20 -11.69 -14.86
CA GLY A 164 40.40 -10.56 -14.37
C GLY A 164 38.99 -10.52 -14.96
N LEU A 165 38.85 -10.79 -16.27
CA LEU A 165 37.55 -10.92 -16.93
C LEU A 165 36.77 -12.15 -16.44
N GLY A 166 37.45 -13.28 -16.24
CA GLY A 166 36.84 -14.49 -15.67
C GLY A 166 36.36 -14.28 -14.24
N PHE A 167 37.15 -13.59 -13.40
CA PHE A 167 36.77 -13.26 -12.02
C PHE A 167 35.60 -12.26 -11.98
N ALA A 168 35.60 -11.25 -12.86
CA ALA A 168 34.47 -10.33 -13.01
C ALA A 168 33.19 -11.04 -13.48
N MET A 169 33.29 -12.02 -14.39
CA MET A 169 32.15 -12.86 -14.79
C MET A 169 31.67 -13.77 -13.65
N ILE A 170 32.57 -14.37 -12.86
CA ILE A 170 32.19 -15.22 -11.72
C ILE A 170 31.50 -14.40 -10.63
N LEU A 171 31.98 -13.19 -10.34
CA LEU A 171 31.29 -12.27 -9.43
C LEU A 171 29.96 -11.80 -10.01
N ALA A 172 29.92 -11.46 -11.30
CA ALA A 172 28.66 -11.07 -11.96
C ALA A 172 27.63 -12.20 -11.89
N ILE A 173 28.00 -13.45 -12.18
CA ILE A 173 27.12 -14.63 -12.14
C ILE A 173 26.74 -15.00 -10.69
N GLY A 174 27.70 -15.00 -9.77
CA GLY A 174 27.50 -15.35 -8.36
C GLY A 174 26.60 -14.37 -7.60
N PHE A 175 26.63 -13.07 -7.97
CA PHE A 175 25.70 -12.07 -7.43
C PHE A 175 24.42 -11.93 -8.26
N TYR A 176 24.41 -12.27 -9.57
CA TYR A 176 23.18 -12.30 -10.37
C TYR A 176 22.22 -13.39 -9.89
N TYR A 177 22.70 -14.62 -9.65
CA TYR A 177 21.80 -15.78 -9.59
C TYR A 177 20.80 -15.77 -8.40
N PRO A 178 21.13 -15.32 -7.18
CA PRO A 178 20.14 -15.32 -6.09
C PRO A 178 19.23 -14.08 -6.11
N VAL A 179 19.78 -12.92 -6.45
CA VAL A 179 19.07 -11.62 -6.29
C VAL A 179 18.27 -11.26 -7.54
N THR A 180 18.77 -11.58 -8.74
CA THR A 180 18.05 -11.27 -9.97
C THR A 180 16.96 -12.28 -10.29
N THR A 181 17.00 -13.52 -9.80
CA THR A 181 15.88 -14.47 -9.98
C THR A 181 14.66 -14.04 -9.15
N ILE A 182 14.88 -13.49 -7.95
CA ILE A 182 13.82 -12.94 -7.10
C ILE A 182 13.31 -11.60 -7.65
N TYR A 183 14.20 -10.74 -8.14
CA TYR A 183 13.82 -9.45 -8.73
C TYR A 183 13.17 -9.61 -10.12
N TRP A 184 13.65 -10.51 -10.97
CA TRP A 184 13.11 -10.73 -12.32
C TRP A 184 11.78 -11.46 -12.33
N ASN A 185 11.53 -12.40 -11.42
CA ASN A 185 10.18 -12.97 -11.28
C ASN A 185 9.14 -11.90 -10.90
N ASN A 186 9.54 -10.86 -10.16
CA ASN A 186 8.68 -9.74 -9.81
C ASN A 186 8.53 -8.71 -10.96
N VAL A 187 9.50 -8.59 -11.86
CA VAL A 187 9.47 -7.64 -13.00
C VAL A 187 8.83 -8.24 -14.26
N THR A 188 9.02 -9.54 -14.54
CA THR A 188 8.40 -10.22 -15.70
C THR A 188 6.89 -10.35 -15.57
N GLY A 189 6.35 -10.45 -14.34
CA GLY A 189 4.90 -10.41 -14.09
C GLY A 189 4.25 -9.05 -14.44
N VAL A 190 5.01 -7.96 -14.31
CA VAL A 190 4.51 -6.59 -14.55
C VAL A 190 4.66 -6.16 -16.02
N HIS A 191 5.75 -6.57 -16.70
CA HIS A 191 6.02 -6.15 -18.08
C HIS A 191 5.56 -7.09 -19.19
N SER A 192 5.24 -8.36 -18.91
CA SER A 192 4.68 -9.31 -19.89
C SER A 192 3.29 -8.91 -20.44
N ARG A 193 2.61 -7.95 -19.80
CA ARG A 193 1.29 -7.45 -20.23
C ARG A 193 1.34 -6.26 -21.19
N TYR A 194 2.52 -5.66 -21.45
CA TYR A 194 2.62 -4.39 -22.18
C TYR A 194 3.71 -4.31 -23.26
N VAL A 195 4.55 -5.34 -23.42
CA VAL A 195 5.58 -5.40 -24.47
C VAL A 195 5.59 -6.79 -25.09
N ASP A 196 5.51 -6.87 -26.42
CA ASP A 196 5.74 -8.11 -27.18
C ASP A 196 7.23 -8.50 -27.10
N TRP A 197 7.51 -9.56 -26.35
CA TRP A 197 8.87 -10.02 -26.04
C TRP A 197 9.57 -10.72 -27.21
N SER A 198 8.95 -10.83 -28.39
CA SER A 198 9.55 -11.42 -29.59
C SER A 198 10.75 -10.64 -30.19
N SER A 199 11.18 -9.54 -29.57
CA SER A 199 12.10 -8.56 -30.19
C SER A 199 13.37 -8.19 -29.38
N MET A 200 13.84 -9.03 -28.46
CA MET A 200 15.12 -8.77 -27.76
C MET A 200 16.29 -9.70 -28.17
N PRO A 201 17.18 -9.26 -29.09
CA PRO A 201 18.45 -9.94 -29.39
C PRO A 201 19.61 -9.46 -28.48
N VAL A 202 19.34 -9.11 -27.21
CA VAL A 202 20.30 -8.37 -26.36
C VAL A 202 21.50 -9.21 -25.93
N VAL A 203 21.29 -10.50 -25.59
CA VAL A 203 22.39 -11.39 -25.18
C VAL A 203 23.28 -11.78 -26.36
N LEU A 204 22.70 -11.94 -27.55
CA LEU A 204 23.43 -12.24 -28.78
C LEU A 204 24.31 -11.06 -29.23
N VAL A 205 23.81 -9.83 -29.10
CA VAL A 205 24.55 -8.60 -29.42
C VAL A 205 25.70 -8.38 -28.43
N PHE A 206 25.52 -8.69 -27.15
CA PHE A 206 26.58 -8.59 -26.14
C PHE A 206 27.72 -9.59 -26.39
N ALA A 207 27.38 -10.83 -26.73
CA ALA A 207 28.37 -11.84 -27.10
C ALA A 207 29.13 -11.44 -28.38
N LEU A 208 28.43 -10.98 -29.42
CA LEU A 208 29.04 -10.56 -30.69
C LEU A 208 29.93 -9.31 -30.55
N ALA A 209 29.58 -8.37 -29.66
CA ALA A 209 30.39 -7.18 -29.37
C ALA A 209 31.70 -7.53 -28.67
N ILE A 210 31.68 -8.45 -27.70
CA ILE A 210 32.88 -8.92 -26.99
C ILE A 210 33.81 -9.66 -27.96
N VAL A 211 33.25 -10.51 -28.84
CA VAL A 211 34.02 -11.20 -29.89
C VAL A 211 34.65 -10.22 -30.87
N SER A 212 33.93 -9.15 -31.23
CA SER A 212 34.43 -8.12 -32.14
C SER A 212 35.56 -7.28 -31.54
N VAL A 213 35.49 -6.96 -30.25
CA VAL A 213 36.55 -6.22 -29.53
C VAL A 213 37.79 -7.11 -29.33
N ALA A 214 37.62 -8.39 -28.98
CA ALA A 214 38.73 -9.33 -28.85
C ALA A 214 39.46 -9.56 -30.19
N LEU A 215 38.71 -9.70 -31.29
CA LEU A 215 39.28 -9.78 -32.64
C LEU A 215 39.99 -8.47 -33.03
N GLY A 216 39.42 -7.31 -32.71
CA GLY A 216 40.02 -6.00 -32.98
C GLY A 216 41.38 -5.81 -32.29
N ILE A 217 41.48 -6.18 -31.01
CA ILE A 217 42.73 -6.12 -30.24
C ILE A 217 43.78 -7.10 -30.80
N PHE A 218 43.35 -8.30 -31.21
CA PHE A 218 44.23 -9.29 -31.84
C PHE A 218 44.81 -8.81 -33.18
N PHE A 219 44.01 -8.15 -34.02
CA PHE A 219 44.47 -7.61 -35.30
C PHE A 219 45.38 -6.38 -35.15
N LEU A 220 45.15 -5.55 -34.13
CA LEU A 220 46.04 -4.44 -33.77
C LEU A 220 47.40 -4.94 -33.28
N ALA A 221 47.42 -5.97 -32.43
CA ALA A 221 48.66 -6.59 -31.95
C ALA A 221 49.45 -7.27 -33.09
N ARG A 222 48.76 -7.89 -34.07
CA ARG A 222 49.37 -8.54 -35.24
C ARG A 222 50.09 -7.57 -36.17
N ARG A 223 49.67 -6.31 -36.23
CA ARG A 223 50.23 -5.28 -37.12
C ARG A 223 51.61 -4.77 -36.68
N HIS A 224 52.03 -5.11 -35.47
CA HIS A 224 53.32 -4.73 -34.89
C HIS A 224 54.31 -5.90 -34.75
N LEU A 225 54.00 -7.08 -35.31
CA LEU A 225 54.88 -8.26 -35.31
C LEU A 225 55.58 -8.44 -36.68
N PRO A 226 56.91 -8.67 -36.73
CA PRO A 226 57.63 -8.92 -37.98
C PRO A 226 57.16 -10.19 -38.70
N GLU A 227 57.19 -10.20 -40.04
CA GLU A 227 56.49 -11.15 -40.93
C GLU A 227 56.69 -12.63 -40.57
N GLU A 228 57.87 -13.05 -40.12
CA GLU A 228 58.14 -14.45 -39.75
C GLU A 228 57.39 -14.93 -38.50
N ALA A 229 56.98 -14.04 -37.58
CA ALA A 229 56.18 -14.42 -36.41
C ALA A 229 54.69 -14.59 -36.72
N GLN A 230 54.23 -14.14 -37.90
CA GLN A 230 52.82 -14.22 -38.27
C GLN A 230 52.39 -15.65 -38.66
N ALA A 231 53.33 -16.53 -39.00
CA ALA A 231 53.06 -17.93 -39.36
C ALA A 231 52.76 -18.82 -38.14
N SER A 232 53.43 -18.59 -37.00
CA SER A 232 53.18 -19.31 -35.73
C SER A 232 51.84 -18.93 -35.08
N ALA A 233 51.44 -17.65 -35.21
CA ALA A 233 50.14 -17.14 -34.75
C ALA A 233 48.93 -17.83 -35.41
N SER A 234 49.14 -18.60 -36.49
CA SER A 234 48.09 -19.36 -37.19
C SER A 234 47.54 -20.55 -36.39
N ARG A 235 48.32 -21.15 -35.48
CA ARG A 235 47.84 -22.27 -34.64
C ARG A 235 47.09 -21.79 -33.39
N ALA A 236 47.53 -20.70 -32.76
CA ALA A 236 46.77 -20.02 -31.69
C ALA A 236 45.43 -19.45 -32.18
N LYS A 237 45.31 -19.25 -33.51
CA LYS A 237 44.11 -18.83 -34.22
C LYS A 237 42.95 -19.81 -34.11
N LEU A 238 43.20 -21.13 -34.08
CA LEU A 238 42.13 -22.13 -33.97
C LEU A 238 41.64 -22.27 -32.53
N SER A 239 42.55 -22.36 -31.55
CA SER A 239 42.18 -22.55 -30.14
C SER A 239 41.38 -21.36 -29.58
N PHE A 240 41.71 -20.13 -29.97
CA PHE A 240 40.99 -18.93 -29.52
C PHE A 240 39.58 -18.82 -30.13
N ILE A 241 39.43 -19.17 -31.41
CA ILE A 241 38.14 -19.22 -32.10
C ILE A 241 37.28 -20.37 -31.53
N SER A 242 37.86 -21.53 -31.26
CA SER A 242 37.17 -22.67 -30.64
C SER A 242 36.70 -22.36 -29.21
N MET A 243 37.51 -21.68 -28.40
CA MET A 243 37.14 -21.30 -27.03
C MET A 243 36.03 -20.25 -27.01
N THR A 244 36.04 -19.33 -27.97
CA THR A 244 35.01 -18.30 -28.13
C THR A 244 33.68 -18.90 -28.63
N LEU A 245 33.73 -19.86 -29.54
CA LEU A 245 32.56 -20.63 -29.99
C LEU A 245 31.98 -21.50 -28.86
N ALA A 246 32.83 -22.08 -28.01
CA ALA A 246 32.38 -22.84 -26.84
C ALA A 246 31.66 -21.94 -25.82
N CYS A 247 32.16 -20.74 -25.54
CA CYS A 247 31.48 -19.78 -24.66
C CYS A 247 30.14 -19.30 -25.24
N ALA A 248 30.06 -19.09 -26.56
CA ALA A 248 28.81 -18.75 -27.24
C ALA A 248 27.79 -19.90 -27.21
N GLN A 249 28.24 -21.16 -27.34
CA GLN A 249 27.40 -22.35 -27.20
C GLN A 249 26.87 -22.53 -25.77
N ILE A 250 27.70 -22.29 -24.75
CA ILE A 250 27.26 -22.36 -23.34
C ILE A 250 26.23 -21.27 -23.03
N ALA A 251 26.41 -20.04 -23.56
CA ALA A 251 25.43 -18.96 -23.42
C ALA A 251 24.11 -19.27 -24.15
N MET A 252 24.15 -19.93 -25.32
CA MET A 252 22.95 -20.39 -26.02
C MET A 252 22.23 -21.53 -25.29
N VAL A 253 22.96 -22.48 -24.70
CA VAL A 253 22.36 -23.58 -23.92
C VAL A 253 21.71 -23.04 -22.64
N ALA A 254 22.36 -22.09 -21.95
CA ALA A 254 21.77 -21.42 -20.79
C ALA A 254 20.51 -20.61 -21.16
N TRP A 255 20.45 -20.02 -22.36
CA TRP A 255 19.26 -19.35 -22.88
C TRP A 255 18.11 -20.33 -23.16
N PHE A 256 18.39 -21.45 -23.84
CA PHE A 256 17.39 -22.49 -24.11
C PHE A 256 16.86 -23.17 -22.84
N SER A 257 17.66 -23.26 -21.78
CA SER A 257 17.21 -23.77 -20.48
C SER A 257 16.28 -22.81 -19.72
N VAL A 258 16.29 -21.51 -20.03
CA VAL A 258 15.40 -20.50 -19.41
C VAL A 258 14.02 -20.47 -20.09
N GLU A 259 13.93 -20.77 -21.39
CA GLU A 259 12.63 -20.86 -22.10
C GLU A 259 11.88 -22.18 -21.86
N PHE A 260 12.59 -23.27 -21.56
CA PHE A 260 11.95 -24.60 -21.44
C PHE A 260 11.03 -24.74 -20.21
N ASP A 261 11.22 -23.92 -19.16
CA ASP A 261 10.32 -23.87 -18.00
C ASP A 261 9.01 -23.08 -18.28
N GLN A 262 8.88 -22.42 -19.43
CA GLN A 262 7.69 -21.61 -19.76
C GLN A 262 6.71 -22.26 -20.75
N PHE A 263 7.00 -23.45 -21.29
CA PHE A 263 6.12 -24.12 -22.25
C PHE A 263 5.59 -25.47 -21.73
N THR A 264 4.51 -25.41 -20.94
CA THR A 264 3.59 -26.56 -20.77
C THR A 264 2.17 -26.20 -21.25
N ALA A 265 1.86 -26.70 -22.47
CA ALA A 265 0.53 -26.98 -23.06
C ALA A 265 -0.30 -25.81 -23.70
N PRO A 266 -1.33 -26.09 -24.54
CA PRO A 266 -1.19 -26.28 -25.99
C PRO A 266 -2.18 -25.43 -26.82
N ALA A 267 -1.71 -24.51 -27.68
CA ALA A 267 -2.56 -23.90 -28.71
C ALA A 267 -1.72 -23.33 -29.85
N LEU A 268 -1.53 -24.10 -30.92
CA LEU A 268 -1.00 -23.60 -32.19
C LEU A 268 -1.90 -24.04 -33.34
N THR A 269 -2.84 -23.19 -33.72
CA THR A 269 -3.44 -23.18 -35.06
C THR A 269 -3.86 -21.76 -35.44
N GLY A 270 -3.32 -21.25 -36.56
CA GLY A 270 -3.77 -20.05 -37.27
C GLY A 270 -2.82 -18.84 -37.14
N LEU A 271 -1.77 -18.68 -37.96
CA LEU A 271 -1.69 -18.15 -39.34
C LEU A 271 -1.52 -16.60 -39.45
N TRP A 272 -0.35 -16.24 -40.02
CA TRP A 272 0.07 -15.01 -40.74
C TRP A 272 0.48 -13.74 -39.97
N ILE A 273 1.80 -13.55 -39.82
CA ILE A 273 2.47 -12.25 -39.64
C ILE A 273 3.60 -12.11 -40.67
N TYR A 274 3.65 -10.97 -41.37
CA TYR A 274 4.82 -10.36 -42.02
C TYR A 274 4.59 -8.82 -42.03
N PRO A 275 5.61 -7.92 -42.15
CA PRO A 275 7.06 -8.11 -42.08
C PRO A 275 7.80 -7.02 -41.24
N ALA A 276 8.51 -7.38 -40.17
CA ALA A 276 9.55 -6.50 -39.56
C ALA A 276 10.95 -7.16 -39.50
N THR A 277 11.05 -8.44 -39.87
CA THR A 277 12.29 -9.21 -39.81
C THR A 277 13.14 -9.12 -41.09
N THR A 278 12.58 -8.64 -42.21
CA THR A 278 13.28 -8.64 -43.51
C THR A 278 14.34 -7.54 -43.61
N LEU A 279 14.20 -6.38 -42.94
CA LEU A 279 15.21 -5.31 -42.99
C LEU A 279 16.46 -5.62 -42.13
N GLY A 280 16.29 -6.32 -41.00
CA GLY A 280 17.41 -6.76 -40.16
C GLY A 280 18.25 -7.87 -40.80
N ILE A 281 17.62 -8.76 -41.56
CA ILE A 281 18.31 -9.85 -42.26
C ILE A 281 19.03 -9.34 -43.52
N VAL A 282 18.49 -8.35 -44.24
CA VAL A 282 19.16 -7.76 -45.42
C VAL A 282 20.39 -6.93 -45.02
N ALA A 283 20.36 -6.22 -43.88
CA ALA A 283 21.52 -5.47 -43.39
C ALA A 283 22.64 -6.39 -42.85
N SER A 284 22.27 -7.54 -42.25
CA SER A 284 23.22 -8.51 -41.69
C SER A 284 23.80 -9.44 -42.77
N GLY A 285 22.97 -9.84 -43.74
CA GLY A 285 23.37 -10.65 -44.89
C GLY A 285 24.28 -9.90 -45.85
N GLY A 286 24.12 -8.57 -45.98
CA GLY A 286 25.01 -7.73 -46.79
C GLY A 286 26.46 -7.71 -46.32
N LEU A 287 26.71 -7.74 -45.01
CA LEU A 287 28.08 -7.75 -44.45
C LEU A 287 28.75 -9.13 -44.58
N VAL A 288 27.97 -10.20 -44.48
CA VAL A 288 28.45 -11.59 -44.66
C VAL A 288 28.69 -11.92 -46.14
N LEU A 289 27.85 -11.44 -47.06
CA LEU A 289 28.08 -11.55 -48.51
C LEU A 289 29.28 -10.71 -48.99
N LEU A 290 29.53 -9.55 -48.38
CA LEU A 290 30.76 -8.77 -48.59
C LEU A 290 32.02 -9.51 -48.13
N LEU A 291 31.95 -10.27 -47.04
CA LEU A 291 33.08 -11.07 -46.52
C LEU A 291 33.24 -12.41 -47.26
N LEU A 292 32.17 -12.98 -47.82
CA LEU A 292 32.20 -14.20 -48.64
C LEU A 292 32.61 -13.94 -50.10
N ALA A 293 32.29 -12.76 -50.66
CA ALA A 293 32.76 -12.34 -51.98
C ALA A 293 34.30 -12.19 -52.07
N PHE A 294 35.00 -12.09 -50.92
CA PHE A 294 36.47 -12.11 -50.85
C PHE A 294 37.09 -13.52 -50.84
N ARG A 295 36.29 -14.59 -50.93
CA ARG A 295 36.77 -15.97 -50.78
C ARG A 295 36.77 -16.81 -52.06
N GLN A 296 36.29 -16.31 -53.20
CA GLN A 296 36.33 -17.02 -54.47
C GLN A 296 36.92 -16.16 -55.60
N TYR A 297 38.24 -15.99 -55.62
CA TYR A 297 38.98 -15.95 -56.89
C TYR A 297 40.41 -16.47 -56.66
N PRO A 298 40.77 -17.62 -57.26
CA PRO A 298 42.09 -18.23 -57.11
C PRO A 298 43.07 -17.60 -58.12
N ARG A 299 44.31 -17.35 -57.69
CA ARG A 299 45.51 -17.09 -58.53
C ARG A 299 45.38 -16.02 -59.64
N GLY A 300 45.93 -14.81 -59.42
CA GLY A 300 46.23 -13.83 -60.48
C GLY A 300 46.27 -12.36 -60.03
N PRO A 301 46.98 -11.44 -60.71
CA PRO A 301 47.86 -10.47 -60.03
C PRO A 301 47.32 -9.02 -59.85
N SER A 302 47.75 -8.41 -58.73
CA SER A 302 48.33 -7.05 -58.61
C SER A 302 47.59 -5.74 -58.98
N ARG A 303 46.25 -5.57 -58.83
CA ARG A 303 45.66 -4.19 -58.92
C ARG A 303 44.62 -3.71 -57.88
N VAL A 304 44.04 -4.57 -57.03
CA VAL A 304 43.00 -4.12 -56.06
C VAL A 304 43.55 -3.85 -54.65
N GLY A 305 44.55 -4.61 -54.21
CA GLY A 305 45.16 -4.46 -52.88
C GLY A 305 45.90 -3.14 -52.64
N ASN A 306 46.33 -2.46 -53.71
CA ASN A 306 47.01 -1.16 -53.61
C ASN A 306 46.02 0.02 -53.52
N LYS A 307 44.85 -0.05 -54.19
CA LYS A 307 43.82 1.01 -54.10
C LYS A 307 43.19 1.15 -52.71
N LEU A 308 43.04 0.04 -51.97
CA LEU A 308 42.52 0.07 -50.59
C LEU A 308 43.55 0.54 -49.56
N ARG A 309 44.85 0.37 -49.85
CA ARG A 309 45.94 0.85 -48.99
C ARG A 309 46.12 2.37 -49.09
N ASP A 310 45.65 2.98 -50.18
CA ASP A 310 45.65 4.43 -50.39
C ASP A 310 44.43 5.15 -49.76
N LEU A 311 43.34 4.43 -49.50
CA LEU A 311 42.11 4.96 -48.87
C LEU A 311 42.23 5.27 -47.36
N VAL A 312 43.34 4.93 -46.70
CA VAL A 312 43.55 5.13 -45.24
C VAL A 312 44.86 5.88 -44.95
N LYS A 313 45.18 6.87 -45.79
CA LYS A 313 46.38 7.71 -45.62
C LYS A 313 46.08 9.12 -45.10
N SER A 314 44.84 9.60 -45.14
CA SER A 314 44.51 10.94 -44.62
C SER A 314 44.36 10.93 -43.08
N PRO A 315 45.06 11.80 -42.34
CA PRO A 315 44.89 11.98 -40.90
C PRO A 315 43.44 12.28 -40.48
N ILE A 316 42.67 12.91 -41.37
CA ILE A 316 41.25 13.26 -41.15
C ILE A 316 40.37 12.00 -41.13
N GLN A 317 40.67 11.02 -41.99
CA GLN A 317 39.90 9.77 -42.08
C GLN A 317 40.23 8.79 -40.93
N ARG A 318 41.48 8.81 -40.43
CA ARG A 318 41.80 8.12 -39.16
C ARG A 318 41.08 8.76 -37.98
N LYS A 319 41.04 10.10 -37.91
CA LYS A 319 40.24 10.80 -36.90
C LYS A 319 38.77 10.42 -36.98
N LEU A 320 38.16 10.37 -38.17
CA LEU A 320 36.76 9.96 -38.33
C LEU A 320 36.48 8.52 -37.87
N LEU A 321 37.36 7.56 -38.19
CA LEU A 321 37.19 6.17 -37.74
C LEU A 321 37.42 6.01 -36.23
N THR A 322 38.41 6.71 -35.67
CA THR A 322 38.66 6.69 -34.22
C THR A 322 37.56 7.43 -33.46
N THR A 323 37.04 8.53 -33.99
CA THR A 323 35.88 9.25 -33.44
C THR A 323 34.61 8.41 -33.53
N ALA A 324 34.37 7.67 -34.62
CA ALA A 324 33.23 6.76 -34.72
C ALA A 324 33.34 5.57 -33.74
N ALA A 325 34.54 5.02 -33.54
CA ALA A 325 34.78 3.98 -32.55
C ALA A 325 34.65 4.49 -31.11
N VAL A 326 35.11 5.72 -30.83
CA VAL A 326 34.95 6.37 -29.51
C VAL A 326 33.48 6.75 -29.26
N ILE A 327 32.74 7.21 -30.28
CA ILE A 327 31.30 7.44 -30.19
C ILE A 327 30.58 6.11 -29.92
N ALA A 328 30.93 5.02 -30.59
CA ALA A 328 30.32 3.71 -30.32
C ALA A 328 30.65 3.19 -28.90
N VAL A 329 31.88 3.39 -28.41
CA VAL A 329 32.29 2.97 -27.05
C VAL A 329 31.70 3.86 -25.96
N ILE A 330 31.41 5.14 -26.24
CA ILE A 330 30.79 6.07 -25.29
C ILE A 330 29.26 6.00 -25.32
N PHE A 331 28.63 5.84 -26.50
CA PHE A 331 27.17 5.83 -26.64
C PHE A 331 26.50 4.50 -26.30
N VAL A 332 27.18 3.36 -26.48
CA VAL A 332 26.59 2.05 -26.13
C VAL A 332 26.35 1.92 -24.62
N PRO A 333 27.25 2.37 -23.72
CA PRO A 333 26.94 2.47 -22.29
C PRO A 333 25.91 3.57 -21.97
N PHE A 334 25.93 4.68 -22.71
CA PHE A 334 24.97 5.78 -22.54
C PHE A 334 23.52 5.32 -22.80
N TRP A 335 23.30 4.45 -23.79
CA TRP A 335 21.97 3.92 -24.07
C TRP A 335 21.44 3.01 -22.96
N PHE A 336 22.32 2.29 -22.25
CA PHE A 336 21.96 1.42 -21.12
C PHE A 336 21.71 2.17 -19.80
N VAL A 337 22.34 3.34 -19.59
CA VAL A 337 22.11 4.16 -18.38
C VAL A 337 20.81 4.98 -18.48
N PHE A 338 20.37 5.32 -19.70
CA PHE A 338 19.15 6.10 -19.94
C PHE A 338 17.88 5.25 -20.16
N TYR A 339 17.99 3.92 -20.24
CA TYR A 339 16.86 3.02 -20.04
C TYR A 339 16.70 2.69 -18.55
N GLN A 340 16.57 3.72 -17.73
CA GLN A 340 15.73 3.58 -16.55
C GLN A 340 14.36 3.18 -17.09
N PRO A 341 13.68 2.12 -16.58
CA PRO A 341 12.23 2.21 -16.63
C PRO A 341 11.95 3.56 -16.00
N ILE A 342 11.27 4.44 -16.73
CA ILE A 342 10.60 5.55 -16.07
C ILE A 342 9.83 4.84 -14.96
N VAL A 343 10.31 4.95 -13.72
CA VAL A 343 9.53 4.61 -12.55
C VAL A 343 8.53 5.76 -12.48
N SER A 344 7.64 5.82 -13.47
CA SER A 344 6.25 5.90 -13.13
C SER A 344 6.10 4.74 -12.15
N GLY A 345 6.09 5.08 -10.85
CA GLY A 345 5.20 4.35 -9.96
C GLY A 345 3.88 4.15 -10.71
N PRO A 346 3.16 3.03 -10.48
CA PRO A 346 1.90 2.77 -11.19
C PRO A 346 1.18 4.11 -11.35
N PRO A 347 0.93 4.56 -12.60
CA PRO A 347 0.55 5.95 -12.85
C PRO A 347 -0.45 6.30 -11.79
N LEU A 348 -0.19 7.35 -10.97
CA LEU A 348 -1.08 7.77 -9.89
C LEU A 348 -2.48 7.62 -10.46
N VAL A 349 -3.13 6.51 -10.10
CA VAL A 349 -4.46 6.26 -10.58
C VAL A 349 -5.17 7.28 -9.73
N ASP A 350 -5.55 8.40 -10.33
CA ASP A 350 -6.61 9.19 -9.74
C ASP A 350 -7.77 8.21 -9.67
N VAL A 351 -7.88 7.57 -8.52
CA VAL A 351 -8.97 6.68 -8.13
C VAL A 351 -10.04 7.69 -7.69
N PRO A 352 -10.93 8.17 -8.58
CA PRO A 352 -11.67 9.41 -8.37
C PRO A 352 -12.70 9.32 -7.21
N PHE A 353 -12.85 8.12 -6.65
CA PHE A 353 -13.80 7.81 -5.58
C PHE A 353 -13.10 7.39 -4.28
N GLN A 354 -11.95 7.98 -3.96
CA GLN A 354 -11.32 7.83 -2.64
C GLN A 354 -11.88 8.84 -1.65
N ALA A 355 -12.02 8.40 -0.40
CA ALA A 355 -12.43 9.29 0.67
C ALA A 355 -11.30 10.29 0.96
N ARG A 356 -11.66 11.56 1.09
CA ARG A 356 -10.72 12.65 1.41
C ARG A 356 -11.35 13.62 2.39
N LEU A 357 -10.51 14.38 3.11
CA LEU A 357 -10.98 15.50 3.92
C LEU A 357 -10.97 16.79 3.10
N VAL A 358 -12.05 17.55 3.20
CA VAL A 358 -12.20 18.87 2.61
C VAL A 358 -12.50 19.86 3.72
N ASN A 359 -11.71 20.93 3.82
CA ASN A 359 -11.94 21.96 4.82
C ASN A 359 -13.09 22.87 4.39
N LEU A 360 -14.24 22.78 5.07
CA LEU A 360 -15.39 23.64 4.87
C LEU A 360 -15.46 24.64 6.03
N SER A 361 -15.01 25.87 5.78
CA SER A 361 -15.08 26.97 6.77
C SER A 361 -14.40 26.64 8.11
N GLY A 362 -13.23 25.99 8.07
CA GLY A 362 -12.45 25.62 9.26
C GLY A 362 -12.78 24.24 9.84
N VAL A 363 -13.71 23.50 9.24
CA VAL A 363 -14.07 22.13 9.64
C VAL A 363 -13.63 21.15 8.56
N ASP A 364 -12.83 20.15 8.93
CA ASP A 364 -12.45 19.06 8.02
C ASP A 364 -13.60 18.07 7.90
N VAL A 365 -14.23 18.04 6.72
CA VAL A 365 -15.40 17.21 6.43
C VAL A 365 -15.01 16.07 5.48
N PRO A 366 -15.41 14.82 5.75
CA PRO A 366 -15.13 13.70 4.86
C PRO A 366 -15.99 13.77 3.59
N PHE A 367 -15.35 13.66 2.44
CA PHE A 367 -15.97 13.57 1.11
C PHE A 367 -15.62 12.24 0.47
N VAL A 368 -16.58 11.69 -0.28
CA VAL A 368 -16.35 10.59 -1.22
C VAL A 368 -16.88 11.03 -2.58
N GLY A 369 -16.01 11.09 -3.58
CA GLY A 369 -16.31 11.82 -4.83
C GLY A 369 -16.61 13.29 -4.54
N ASP A 370 -17.72 13.82 -5.05
CA ASP A 370 -18.10 15.23 -4.86
C ASP A 370 -19.14 15.45 -3.75
N ALA A 371 -19.51 14.38 -3.03
CA ALA A 371 -20.48 14.45 -1.95
C ALA A 371 -19.82 14.26 -0.59
N VAL A 372 -20.38 14.92 0.42
CA VAL A 372 -20.05 14.66 1.82
C VAL A 372 -20.37 13.19 2.12
N TYR A 373 -19.40 12.45 2.67
CA TYR A 373 -19.63 11.13 3.24
C TYR A 373 -20.71 11.29 4.32
N PRO A 374 -21.83 10.56 4.26
CA PRO A 374 -22.92 10.77 5.21
C PRO A 374 -22.72 9.94 6.48
N GLY A 375 -23.55 10.19 7.49
CA GLY A 375 -23.79 9.20 8.54
C GLY A 375 -24.70 8.06 8.06
N PHE A 376 -24.60 6.90 8.72
CA PHE A 376 -25.34 5.68 8.35
C PHE A 376 -26.40 5.25 9.37
N GLU A 377 -26.61 6.05 10.42
CA GLU A 377 -27.74 5.88 11.34
C GLU A 377 -29.07 6.23 10.65
N ALA A 378 -30.14 5.54 11.00
CA ALA A 378 -31.47 5.88 10.50
C ALA A 378 -31.92 7.23 11.07
N GLN A 379 -32.37 8.10 10.18
CA GLN A 379 -32.82 9.45 10.51
C GLN A 379 -34.35 9.48 10.65
N SER A 380 -34.87 10.67 11.00
CA SER A 380 -36.30 10.82 11.20
C SER A 380 -37.09 10.64 9.92
N ASN A 381 -38.11 9.79 9.98
CA ASN A 381 -39.09 9.63 8.91
C ASN A 381 -40.08 10.81 8.81
N ILE A 382 -39.91 11.84 9.67
CA ILE A 382 -40.66 13.09 9.61
C ILE A 382 -40.19 13.94 8.43
N THR A 383 -38.88 14.04 8.19
CA THR A 383 -38.30 14.88 7.13
C THR A 383 -37.66 14.07 6.00
N ARG A 384 -37.33 12.79 6.23
CA ARG A 384 -36.67 11.92 5.26
C ARG A 384 -37.51 10.72 4.89
N GLU A 385 -37.34 10.26 3.67
CA GLU A 385 -37.98 9.05 3.15
C GLU A 385 -36.91 8.01 2.79
N TYR A 386 -37.27 6.74 2.96
CA TYR A 386 -36.38 5.61 2.72
C TYR A 386 -37.02 4.64 1.75
N MET A 387 -36.26 4.17 0.78
CA MET A 387 -36.66 3.10 -0.12
C MET A 387 -35.68 1.93 0.03
N ASN A 388 -36.17 0.81 0.52
CA ASN A 388 -35.36 -0.40 0.62
C ASN A 388 -35.01 -0.92 -0.78
N MET A 389 -33.72 -1.08 -1.05
CA MET A 389 -33.22 -1.60 -2.32
C MET A 389 -32.80 -3.07 -2.21
N SER A 390 -32.77 -3.62 -1.00
CA SER A 390 -32.56 -5.05 -0.71
C SER A 390 -33.73 -5.91 -1.23
N GLY A 391 -33.67 -7.23 -1.05
CA GLY A 391 -34.62 -8.20 -1.60
C GLY A 391 -34.20 -8.70 -2.99
N PRO A 392 -35.12 -8.99 -3.90
CA PRO A 392 -34.79 -9.68 -5.16
C PRO A 392 -34.00 -8.79 -6.12
N TRP A 393 -32.94 -9.35 -6.69
CA TRP A 393 -32.12 -8.83 -7.79
C TRP A 393 -31.89 -9.93 -8.82
N ARG A 394 -31.84 -9.56 -10.10
CA ARG A 394 -31.37 -10.46 -11.17
C ARG A 394 -29.85 -10.53 -11.10
N VAL A 395 -29.27 -11.72 -11.20
CA VAL A 395 -27.86 -11.99 -10.98
C VAL A 395 -27.27 -12.83 -12.09
N GLN A 396 -26.10 -12.44 -12.57
CA GLN A 396 -25.29 -13.20 -13.51
C GLN A 396 -23.87 -13.34 -12.96
N HIS A 397 -23.41 -14.58 -12.85
CA HIS A 397 -22.01 -14.90 -12.55
C HIS A 397 -21.22 -14.95 -13.85
N LEU A 398 -20.06 -14.31 -13.89
CA LEU A 398 -19.15 -14.38 -15.03
C LEU A 398 -17.88 -15.14 -14.64
N ASN A 399 -17.35 -15.91 -15.59
CA ASN A 399 -15.97 -16.40 -15.50
C ASN A 399 -15.00 -15.33 -16.06
N ALA A 400 -15.17 -14.09 -15.60
CA ALA A 400 -14.40 -12.95 -16.06
C ALA A 400 -13.12 -12.81 -15.23
N SER A 401 -12.02 -12.46 -15.90
CA SER A 401 -10.76 -12.18 -15.22
C SER A 401 -10.85 -10.88 -14.43
N SER A 402 -10.45 -10.91 -13.16
CA SER A 402 -10.30 -9.72 -12.32
C SER A 402 -9.16 -8.78 -12.79
N THR A 403 -8.46 -9.11 -13.89
CA THR A 403 -7.31 -8.35 -14.45
C THR A 403 -7.58 -6.84 -14.61
N HIS A 404 -8.82 -6.44 -14.88
CA HIS A 404 -9.17 -5.03 -15.14
C HIS A 404 -9.77 -4.30 -13.94
N THR A 405 -9.96 -4.96 -12.81
CA THR A 405 -10.73 -4.41 -11.68
C THR A 405 -10.07 -3.20 -11.02
N LEU A 406 -8.74 -3.11 -11.05
CA LEU A 406 -7.98 -1.94 -10.59
C LEU A 406 -7.74 -0.87 -11.67
N SER A 407 -8.29 -1.05 -12.88
CA SER A 407 -8.06 -0.08 -13.97
C SER A 407 -8.81 1.23 -13.69
N PRO A 408 -8.26 2.40 -14.03
CA PRO A 408 -8.98 3.66 -13.93
C PRO A 408 -10.31 3.59 -14.68
N ARG A 409 -11.40 4.10 -14.09
CA ARG A 409 -12.75 4.07 -14.68
C ARG A 409 -12.96 5.13 -15.77
N THR A 410 -12.09 5.14 -16.78
CA THR A 410 -12.27 5.95 -18.00
C THR A 410 -13.35 5.32 -18.90
N PRO A 411 -13.99 6.08 -19.83
CA PRO A 411 -14.97 5.53 -20.76
C PRO A 411 -14.49 4.25 -21.49
N HIS A 412 -13.24 4.26 -21.98
CA HIS A 412 -12.60 3.09 -22.61
C HIS A 412 -12.51 1.87 -21.68
N PHE A 413 -12.25 2.07 -20.40
CA PHE A 413 -12.18 0.97 -19.44
C PHE A 413 -13.55 0.51 -18.95
N ILE A 414 -14.54 1.40 -18.86
CA ILE A 414 -15.93 1.03 -18.62
C ILE A 414 -16.41 0.09 -19.73
N GLU A 415 -16.12 0.41 -21.00
CA GLU A 415 -16.42 -0.49 -22.13
C GLU A 415 -15.71 -1.85 -22.03
N LYS A 416 -14.52 -1.91 -21.41
CA LYS A 416 -13.77 -3.18 -21.24
C LYS A 416 -14.24 -4.07 -20.10
N ILE A 417 -14.82 -3.48 -19.05
CA ILE A 417 -15.28 -4.25 -17.87
C ILE A 417 -16.76 -4.62 -17.93
N THR A 418 -17.42 -4.28 -19.05
CA THR A 418 -18.84 -4.54 -19.29
C THR A 418 -19.05 -5.07 -20.71
N ASP A 419 -20.02 -5.96 -20.89
CA ASP A 419 -20.55 -6.43 -22.18
C ASP A 419 -21.93 -5.82 -22.47
N GLY A 420 -22.20 -4.62 -21.93
CA GLY A 420 -23.49 -3.95 -22.00
C GLY A 420 -24.46 -4.27 -20.86
N GLN A 421 -24.07 -5.07 -19.85
CA GLN A 421 -24.92 -5.39 -18.68
C GLN A 421 -25.33 -4.16 -17.86
N HIS A 422 -24.77 -2.97 -18.10
CA HIS A 422 -25.19 -1.74 -17.44
C HIS A 422 -26.35 -1.04 -18.19
N ALA A 423 -26.58 -1.34 -19.47
CA ALA A 423 -27.54 -0.63 -20.30
C ALA A 423 -29.00 -0.92 -19.92
N VAL A 424 -29.88 0.06 -20.10
CA VAL A 424 -31.34 -0.08 -19.85
C VAL A 424 -31.95 -1.19 -20.70
N THR A 425 -31.52 -1.31 -21.96
CA THR A 425 -32.08 -2.24 -22.96
C THR A 425 -31.51 -3.65 -22.90
N TYR A 426 -30.60 -3.93 -21.96
CA TYR A 426 -29.98 -5.25 -21.84
C TYR A 426 -31.01 -6.28 -21.37
N ASP A 427 -31.13 -7.40 -22.11
CA ASP A 427 -32.02 -8.50 -21.76
C ASP A 427 -31.42 -9.37 -20.64
N ASP A 428 -31.93 -9.19 -19.43
CA ASP A 428 -31.59 -9.96 -18.25
C ASP A 428 -32.69 -10.97 -17.85
N SER A 429 -33.65 -11.25 -18.74
CA SER A 429 -34.78 -12.14 -18.45
C SER A 429 -34.36 -13.58 -18.10
N GLY A 430 -33.20 -14.03 -18.60
CA GLY A 430 -32.60 -15.33 -18.30
C GLY A 430 -31.73 -15.36 -17.04
N TRP A 431 -31.56 -14.26 -16.31
CA TRP A 431 -30.71 -14.20 -15.12
C TRP A 431 -31.41 -14.80 -13.91
N ALA A 432 -30.63 -15.42 -13.02
CA ALA A 432 -31.16 -15.97 -11.77
C ALA A 432 -31.62 -14.83 -10.85
N VAL A 433 -32.64 -15.06 -10.02
CA VAL A 433 -33.06 -14.07 -9.01
C VAL A 433 -32.53 -14.47 -7.64
N VAL A 434 -31.79 -13.57 -6.99
CA VAL A 434 -31.24 -13.75 -5.64
C VAL A 434 -31.74 -12.64 -4.73
N ASN A 435 -32.10 -13.00 -3.50
CA ASN A 435 -32.41 -12.02 -2.46
C ASN A 435 -31.10 -11.52 -1.85
N VAL A 436 -30.83 -10.22 -1.93
CA VAL A 436 -29.71 -9.56 -1.24
C VAL A 436 -30.22 -8.85 0.02
N PRO A 437 -29.41 -8.69 1.08
CA PRO A 437 -28.03 -9.13 1.20
C PRO A 437 -27.90 -10.66 1.24
N SER A 438 -26.95 -11.19 0.47
CA SER A 438 -26.60 -12.60 0.45
C SER A 438 -25.21 -12.78 -0.19
N PRO A 439 -24.34 -13.62 0.39
CA PRO A 439 -23.05 -13.93 -0.21
C PRO A 439 -23.22 -14.65 -1.56
N VAL A 440 -22.38 -14.31 -2.55
CA VAL A 440 -22.31 -15.04 -3.83
C VAL A 440 -21.61 -16.39 -3.71
N SER A 441 -20.85 -16.57 -2.63
CA SER A 441 -20.08 -17.77 -2.33
C SER A 441 -20.49 -18.25 -0.95
N GLN A 442 -20.92 -19.51 -0.82
CA GLN A 442 -21.11 -20.17 0.47
C GLN A 442 -19.91 -21.06 0.77
N TYR A 443 -19.61 -21.26 2.05
CA TYR A 443 -18.47 -22.09 2.47
C TYR A 443 -18.68 -23.56 2.07
N GLU A 444 -19.92 -24.01 2.19
CA GLU A 444 -20.39 -25.37 1.94
C GLU A 444 -20.51 -25.70 0.44
N ASP A 445 -20.43 -24.70 -0.44
CA ASP A 445 -20.46 -24.91 -1.89
C ASP A 445 -19.16 -25.57 -2.36
N ALA A 446 -19.26 -26.77 -2.94
CA ALA A 446 -18.09 -27.53 -3.39
C ALA A 446 -17.19 -26.78 -4.39
N ALA A 447 -17.78 -25.95 -5.25
CA ALA A 447 -17.04 -25.22 -6.27
C ALA A 447 -16.53 -23.85 -5.83
N LYS A 448 -17.11 -23.24 -4.78
CA LYS A 448 -16.90 -21.86 -4.30
C LYS A 448 -16.78 -20.81 -5.43
N TYR A 449 -17.76 -19.94 -5.59
CA TYR A 449 -17.67 -18.93 -6.65
C TYR A 449 -16.68 -17.81 -6.31
N TRP A 450 -15.73 -17.52 -7.20
CA TRP A 450 -14.83 -16.37 -7.12
C TRP A 450 -14.85 -15.63 -8.46
N GLY A 451 -15.01 -14.31 -8.44
CA GLY A 451 -14.99 -13.48 -9.64
C GLY A 451 -16.12 -12.46 -9.70
N VAL A 452 -16.49 -12.12 -10.93
CA VAL A 452 -17.36 -10.99 -11.24
C VAL A 452 -18.84 -11.38 -11.28
N THR A 453 -19.61 -10.85 -10.35
CA THR A 453 -21.06 -10.95 -10.31
C THR A 453 -21.72 -9.64 -10.72
N TRP A 454 -22.63 -9.71 -11.68
CA TRP A 454 -23.53 -8.61 -12.01
C TRP A 454 -24.86 -8.77 -11.28
N TYR A 455 -25.37 -7.66 -10.76
CA TYR A 455 -26.71 -7.53 -10.19
C TYR A 455 -27.47 -6.48 -10.98
N ARG A 456 -28.69 -6.79 -11.42
CA ARG A 456 -29.59 -5.85 -12.09
C ARG A 456 -30.95 -5.81 -11.41
N LYS A 457 -31.51 -4.61 -11.29
CA LYS A 457 -32.84 -4.40 -10.73
C LYS A 457 -33.51 -3.20 -11.36
N GLN A 458 -34.76 -3.40 -11.78
CA GLN A 458 -35.64 -2.32 -12.18
C GLN A 458 -36.44 -1.87 -10.97
N VAL A 459 -36.49 -0.56 -10.72
CA VAL A 459 -37.23 0.02 -9.60
C VAL A 459 -38.06 1.21 -10.08
N THR A 460 -39.22 1.40 -9.45
CA THR A 460 -40.03 2.60 -9.64
C THR A 460 -39.79 3.54 -8.47
N ILE A 461 -39.12 4.66 -8.75
CA ILE A 461 -38.88 5.74 -7.80
C ILE A 461 -40.19 6.53 -7.61
N PRO A 462 -40.65 6.72 -6.36
CA PRO A 462 -41.95 7.34 -6.11
C PRO A 462 -41.93 8.85 -6.39
N GLY A 463 -43.11 9.41 -6.69
CA GLY A 463 -43.30 10.85 -6.88
C GLY A 463 -42.83 11.72 -5.71
N SER A 464 -42.83 11.17 -4.49
CA SER A 464 -42.36 11.87 -3.28
C SER A 464 -40.85 12.14 -3.27
N PHE A 465 -40.07 11.50 -4.14
CA PHE A 465 -38.63 11.74 -4.29
C PHE A 465 -38.32 12.94 -5.21
N ALA A 466 -39.34 13.53 -5.85
CA ALA A 466 -39.17 14.71 -6.69
C ALA A 466 -38.52 15.87 -5.91
N ASN A 467 -37.54 16.54 -6.52
CA ASN A 467 -36.83 17.68 -5.93
C ASN A 467 -36.23 17.38 -4.55
N LYS A 468 -35.72 16.17 -4.33
CA LYS A 468 -35.02 15.78 -3.10
C LYS A 468 -33.54 15.52 -3.36
N THR A 469 -32.75 15.55 -2.29
CA THR A 469 -31.40 14.99 -2.29
C THR A 469 -31.52 13.49 -2.09
N ILE A 470 -31.09 12.69 -3.06
CA ILE A 470 -31.24 11.23 -3.06
C ILE A 470 -29.87 10.59 -2.92
N ILE A 471 -29.62 9.94 -1.79
CA ILE A 471 -28.36 9.25 -1.50
C ILE A 471 -28.59 7.75 -1.56
N PHE A 472 -27.82 7.04 -2.38
CA PHE A 472 -27.80 5.58 -2.39
C PHE A 472 -26.76 5.06 -1.42
N LYS A 473 -27.19 4.39 -0.35
CA LYS A 473 -26.33 3.87 0.71
C LYS A 473 -26.17 2.36 0.57
N LEU A 474 -24.93 1.90 0.60
CA LEU A 474 -24.54 0.49 0.55
C LEU A 474 -23.73 0.19 1.82
N LEU A 475 -24.22 -0.73 2.66
CA LEU A 475 -23.62 -0.94 3.99
C LEU A 475 -22.42 -1.91 3.97
N GLY A 476 -22.19 -2.60 2.86
CA GLY A 476 -21.03 -3.46 2.62
C GLY A 476 -21.20 -4.34 1.38
N VAL A 477 -20.26 -4.22 0.45
CA VAL A 477 -20.22 -4.98 -0.80
C VAL A 477 -18.80 -5.50 -0.98
N ASN A 478 -18.61 -6.82 -0.93
CA ASN A 478 -17.30 -7.44 -0.89
C ASN A 478 -16.88 -7.98 -2.28
N TYR A 479 -15.82 -7.50 -2.95
CA TYR A 479 -14.82 -6.53 -2.48
C TYR A 479 -14.75 -5.25 -3.33
N PHE A 480 -14.78 -5.38 -4.66
CA PHE A 480 -14.84 -4.22 -5.56
C PHE A 480 -16.26 -4.05 -6.08
N CYS A 481 -16.81 -2.85 -6.01
CA CYS A 481 -18.16 -2.54 -6.42
C CYS A 481 -18.15 -1.42 -7.46
N ASP A 482 -18.83 -1.59 -8.58
CA ASP A 482 -19.14 -0.52 -9.53
C ASP A 482 -20.66 -0.38 -9.68
N VAL A 483 -21.17 0.85 -9.78
CA VAL A 483 -22.62 1.14 -9.85
C VAL A 483 -22.97 1.94 -11.09
N TRP A 484 -24.06 1.55 -11.74
CA TRP A 484 -24.70 2.27 -12.82
C TRP A 484 -26.19 2.49 -12.55
N VAL A 485 -26.72 3.61 -13.03
CA VAL A 485 -28.14 3.94 -13.07
C VAL A 485 -28.48 4.35 -14.51
N ASP A 486 -29.44 3.65 -15.12
CA ASP A 486 -29.84 3.83 -16.52
C ASP A 486 -28.68 3.83 -17.53
N GLY A 487 -27.68 3.00 -17.27
CA GLY A 487 -26.47 2.90 -18.10
C GLY A 487 -25.41 3.97 -17.82
N ALA A 488 -25.71 5.01 -17.04
CA ALA A 488 -24.69 5.97 -16.60
C ALA A 488 -23.89 5.41 -15.42
N HIS A 489 -22.57 5.40 -15.52
CA HIS A 489 -21.69 5.01 -14.42
C HIS A 489 -21.73 6.08 -13.33
N VAL A 490 -22.06 5.68 -12.11
CA VAL A 490 -22.19 6.58 -10.95
C VAL A 490 -20.88 6.65 -10.17
N GLY A 491 -20.17 5.52 -10.05
CA GLY A 491 -18.93 5.43 -9.30
C GLY A 491 -18.60 4.00 -8.90
N TYR A 492 -17.58 3.84 -8.06
CA TYR A 492 -17.10 2.54 -7.60
C TYR A 492 -16.51 2.63 -6.19
N HIS A 493 -16.37 1.50 -5.51
CA HIS A 493 -15.81 1.39 -4.18
C HIS A 493 -14.86 0.19 -4.09
N GLU A 494 -13.78 0.34 -3.32
CA GLU A 494 -12.85 -0.74 -2.96
C GLU A 494 -12.90 -0.94 -1.45
N GLY A 495 -13.35 -2.12 -1.02
CA GLY A 495 -13.49 -2.46 0.40
C GLY A 495 -14.77 -3.23 0.65
N GLY A 496 -14.66 -4.34 1.37
CA GLY A 496 -15.79 -5.23 1.64
C GLY A 496 -16.56 -4.95 2.94
N PHE A 497 -16.06 -4.04 3.77
CA PHE A 497 -16.42 -3.98 5.19
C PHE A 497 -16.91 -2.60 5.66
N THR A 498 -16.51 -1.54 4.98
CA THR A 498 -16.98 -0.18 5.26
C THR A 498 -18.25 0.10 4.46
N SER A 499 -19.05 1.05 4.96
CA SER A 499 -20.25 1.51 4.26
C SER A 499 -19.86 2.65 3.32
N PHE A 500 -20.55 2.80 2.20
CA PHE A 500 -20.31 3.87 1.24
C PHE A 500 -21.61 4.34 0.61
N SER A 501 -21.54 5.46 -0.12
CA SER A 501 -22.73 6.05 -0.70
C SER A 501 -22.46 6.87 -1.96
N PHE A 502 -23.47 6.98 -2.81
CA PHE A 502 -23.45 7.85 -3.99
C PHE A 502 -24.59 8.88 -3.93
N ASP A 503 -24.33 10.12 -4.32
CA ASP A 503 -25.37 11.12 -4.54
C ASP A 503 -25.98 10.90 -5.94
N LEU A 504 -27.24 10.45 -5.97
CA LEU A 504 -27.98 10.17 -7.20
C LEU A 504 -28.91 11.31 -7.60
N SER A 505 -28.89 12.46 -6.90
CA SER A 505 -29.85 13.55 -7.11
C SER A 505 -29.85 14.10 -8.54
N ALA A 506 -28.73 13.97 -9.27
CA ALA A 506 -28.59 14.45 -10.64
C ALA A 506 -29.04 13.45 -11.71
N VAL A 507 -29.18 12.17 -11.36
CA VAL A 507 -29.46 11.07 -12.30
C VAL A 507 -30.74 10.32 -11.99
N LEU A 508 -31.38 10.61 -10.87
CA LEU A 508 -32.59 9.91 -10.41
C LEU A 508 -33.74 10.88 -10.22
N ASP A 509 -34.85 10.60 -10.89
CA ASP A 509 -36.12 11.32 -10.80
C ASP A 509 -37.28 10.33 -10.54
N PRO A 510 -38.52 10.80 -10.29
CA PRO A 510 -39.64 9.89 -10.18
C PRO A 510 -39.92 9.16 -11.49
N GLY A 511 -39.98 7.84 -11.45
CA GLY A 511 -40.11 7.06 -12.66
C GLY A 511 -39.47 5.69 -12.53
N MET A 512 -39.34 5.02 -13.67
CA MET A 512 -38.78 3.68 -13.74
C MET A 512 -37.31 3.76 -14.10
N HIS A 513 -36.45 3.20 -13.25
CA HIS A 513 -35.00 3.22 -13.42
C HIS A 513 -34.42 1.81 -13.34
N VAL A 514 -33.30 1.60 -14.04
CA VAL A 514 -32.51 0.36 -14.00
C VAL A 514 -31.23 0.62 -13.23
N PHE A 515 -31.06 -0.12 -12.13
CA PHE A 515 -29.81 -0.18 -11.39
C PHE A 515 -29.02 -1.41 -11.84
N ALA A 516 -27.73 -1.22 -12.13
CA ALA A 516 -26.79 -2.30 -12.37
C ALA A 516 -25.58 -2.16 -11.43
N ILE A 517 -25.19 -3.24 -10.78
CA ILE A 517 -24.05 -3.30 -9.86
C ILE A 517 -23.14 -4.43 -10.30
N ARG A 518 -21.86 -4.14 -10.52
CA ARG A 518 -20.83 -5.14 -10.79
C ARG A 518 -20.00 -5.32 -9.53
N VAL A 519 -19.94 -6.53 -9.00
CA VAL A 519 -19.11 -6.89 -7.86
C VAL A 519 -18.02 -7.84 -8.30
N ASP A 520 -16.75 -7.51 -8.06
CA ASP A 520 -15.64 -8.45 -8.24
C ASP A 520 -15.15 -8.92 -6.88
N ASN A 521 -15.25 -10.23 -6.65
CA ASN A 521 -14.74 -10.92 -5.48
C ASN A 521 -13.57 -11.82 -5.88
N PRO A 522 -12.34 -11.28 -5.97
CA PRO A 522 -11.17 -12.08 -6.30
C PRO A 522 -10.87 -13.12 -5.21
N GLU A 523 -10.35 -14.27 -5.63
CA GLU A 523 -9.93 -15.35 -4.73
C GLU A 523 -8.65 -14.98 -3.98
N TRP A 524 -8.64 -15.12 -2.64
CA TRP A 524 -7.52 -14.71 -1.78
C TRP A 524 -6.27 -15.62 -1.89
N ASP A 525 -6.42 -16.85 -2.37
CA ASP A 525 -5.35 -17.88 -2.45
C ASP A 525 -4.43 -17.72 -3.67
N LYS A 526 -4.97 -17.24 -4.80
CA LYS A 526 -4.22 -17.23 -6.06
C LYS A 526 -3.28 -16.03 -6.13
N LYS A 527 -1.99 -16.30 -5.90
CA LYS A 527 -0.80 -15.43 -5.99
C LYS A 527 -0.66 -14.49 -7.21
N ASN A 528 -1.61 -14.37 -8.12
CA ASN A 528 -1.38 -13.77 -9.44
C ASN A 528 -2.47 -12.81 -9.95
N VAL A 529 -3.46 -12.42 -9.15
CA VAL A 529 -4.50 -11.51 -9.65
C VAL A 529 -4.11 -10.04 -9.45
N PHE A 530 -3.56 -9.70 -8.29
CA PHE A 530 -3.05 -8.36 -8.00
C PHE A 530 -1.82 -8.43 -7.12
N SER A 531 -0.66 -7.99 -7.60
CA SER A 531 0.47 -7.68 -6.71
C SER A 531 0.23 -6.39 -5.89
N TYR A 532 -1.02 -5.91 -5.78
CA TYR A 532 -1.35 -4.52 -5.43
C TYR A 532 -2.73 -4.30 -4.74
N THR A 533 -3.33 -5.31 -4.09
CA THR A 533 -4.56 -5.13 -3.28
C THR A 533 -4.26 -5.05 -1.79
N ILE A 534 -5.17 -4.46 -1.00
CA ILE A 534 -5.14 -4.54 0.47
C ILE A 534 -5.49 -5.95 0.97
N GLN A 535 -6.02 -6.81 0.10
CA GLN A 535 -6.33 -8.18 0.48
C GLN A 535 -5.05 -8.96 0.80
N PRO A 536 -4.97 -9.60 1.97
CA PRO A 536 -3.83 -10.42 2.32
C PRO A 536 -3.72 -11.67 1.43
N ASN A 537 -2.51 -12.22 1.37
CA ASN A 537 -2.20 -13.50 0.75
C ASN A 537 -2.72 -14.67 1.62
N GLY A 538 -4.05 -14.74 1.76
CA GLY A 538 -4.79 -15.61 2.67
C GLY A 538 -5.34 -14.89 3.90
N GLY A 539 -6.28 -15.52 4.60
CA GLY A 539 -6.84 -15.03 5.86
C GLY A 539 -7.35 -16.19 6.70
N ASP A 540 -7.63 -15.95 7.98
CA ASP A 540 -8.09 -17.01 8.90
C ASP A 540 -9.60 -17.28 8.80
N PHE A 541 -10.36 -16.48 8.05
CA PHE A 541 -11.82 -16.61 7.89
C PHE A 541 -12.23 -16.77 6.41
N PHE A 542 -13.45 -17.28 6.16
CA PHE A 542 -13.97 -17.49 4.81
C PHE A 542 -14.32 -16.15 4.11
N ASN A 543 -13.96 -16.04 2.84
CA ASN A 543 -14.25 -14.84 2.03
C ASN A 543 -15.67 -14.87 1.46
N TYR A 544 -16.62 -14.27 2.16
CA TYR A 544 -17.98 -14.07 1.65
C TYR A 544 -18.04 -12.86 0.71
N GLY A 545 -18.05 -13.11 -0.61
CA GLY A 545 -18.19 -12.06 -1.64
C GLY A 545 -19.62 -11.60 -1.88
N GLY A 546 -19.78 -10.52 -2.66
CA GLY A 546 -21.07 -10.03 -3.14
C GLY A 546 -21.65 -8.89 -2.31
N ILE A 547 -22.93 -8.62 -2.52
CA ILE A 547 -23.70 -7.68 -1.71
C ILE A 547 -24.07 -8.36 -0.38
N VAL A 548 -23.20 -8.20 0.61
CA VAL A 548 -23.30 -8.92 1.90
C VAL A 548 -24.02 -8.14 2.99
N ARG A 549 -24.27 -6.84 2.80
CA ARG A 549 -25.09 -6.00 3.69
C ARG A 549 -26.11 -5.19 2.91
N GLU A 550 -27.05 -4.60 3.63
CA GLU A 550 -28.22 -3.92 3.09
C GLU A 550 -27.83 -2.72 2.20
N LEU A 551 -28.70 -2.43 1.24
CA LEU A 551 -28.65 -1.22 0.44
C LEU A 551 -30.04 -0.55 0.39
N TYR A 552 -30.05 0.78 0.35
CA TYR A 552 -31.27 1.57 0.32
C TYR A 552 -31.04 2.97 -0.22
N LEU A 553 -32.11 3.60 -0.71
CA LEU A 553 -32.12 5.03 -1.04
C LEU A 553 -32.63 5.82 0.17
N GLU A 554 -31.97 6.93 0.47
CA GLU A 554 -32.42 7.94 1.42
C GLU A 554 -32.72 9.24 0.66
N ALA A 555 -33.97 9.69 0.70
CA ALA A 555 -34.41 10.94 0.11
C ALA A 555 -34.64 11.99 1.21
N SER A 556 -33.83 13.04 1.19
CA SER A 556 -33.89 14.17 2.12
C SER A 556 -34.26 15.47 1.39
N PRO A 557 -34.68 16.54 2.09
CA PRO A 557 -34.91 17.82 1.44
C PRO A 557 -33.65 18.36 0.74
N ARG A 558 -33.80 19.30 -0.21
CA ARG A 558 -32.64 19.82 -0.99
C ARG A 558 -31.60 20.51 -0.12
N ALA A 559 -32.06 21.25 0.88
CA ALA A 559 -31.24 21.69 2.00
C ALA A 559 -31.35 20.62 3.09
N SER A 560 -30.27 19.88 3.33
CA SER A 560 -30.28 18.78 4.31
C SER A 560 -28.94 18.63 5.00
N ILE A 561 -28.98 18.15 6.24
CA ILE A 561 -27.80 17.86 7.04
C ILE A 561 -27.22 16.54 6.54
N SER A 562 -25.94 16.54 6.16
CA SER A 562 -25.27 15.34 5.65
C SER A 562 -24.60 14.54 6.77
N ARG A 563 -24.08 15.24 7.80
CA ARG A 563 -23.33 14.64 8.90
C ARG A 563 -23.32 15.54 10.14
N VAL A 564 -23.25 14.90 11.31
CA VAL A 564 -23.02 15.52 12.62
C VAL A 564 -21.98 14.69 13.37
N ASP A 565 -20.86 15.29 13.73
CA ASP A 565 -19.76 14.64 14.46
C ASP A 565 -19.57 15.31 15.83
N VAL A 566 -19.57 14.52 16.90
CA VAL A 566 -19.54 14.98 18.29
C VAL A 566 -18.19 14.69 18.92
N ARG A 567 -17.39 15.73 19.14
CA ARG A 567 -16.03 15.61 19.69
C ARG A 567 -15.95 16.22 21.08
N GLN A 568 -15.75 15.39 22.09
CA GLN A 568 -15.49 15.89 23.44
C GLN A 568 -14.14 16.60 23.51
N THR A 569 -14.11 17.84 24.01
CA THR A 569 -12.89 18.65 24.15
C THR A 569 -12.50 18.90 25.61
N GLY A 570 -13.45 18.74 26.53
CA GLY A 570 -13.24 18.93 27.95
C GLY A 570 -14.11 18.01 28.77
N PHE A 571 -13.59 17.60 29.94
CA PHE A 571 -14.22 16.62 30.80
C PHE A 571 -13.89 16.93 32.26
N THR A 572 -14.92 17.28 33.04
CA THR A 572 -14.80 17.53 34.47
C THR A 572 -15.68 16.55 35.23
N THR A 573 -15.09 15.78 36.13
CA THR A 573 -15.81 14.81 36.95
C THR A 573 -16.30 15.47 38.24
N ALA A 574 -17.59 15.34 38.55
CA ALA A 574 -18.06 15.47 39.94
C ALA A 574 -17.75 14.17 40.71
N ASN A 575 -17.88 13.04 40.02
CA ASN A 575 -17.40 11.72 40.40
C ASN A 575 -17.24 10.88 39.11
N SER A 576 -16.97 9.57 39.22
CA SER A 576 -16.77 8.69 38.07
C SER A 576 -18.03 8.36 37.25
N LEU A 577 -19.22 8.74 37.73
CA LEU A 577 -20.50 8.47 37.09
C LEU A 577 -21.12 9.72 36.44
N ASN A 578 -20.71 10.92 36.85
CA ASN A 578 -21.28 12.17 36.32
C ASN A 578 -20.35 13.38 36.48
N GLY A 579 -20.66 14.42 35.71
CA GLY A 579 -19.93 15.68 35.74
C GLY A 579 -20.38 16.64 34.65
N SER A 580 -19.44 17.39 34.07
CA SER A 580 -19.71 18.31 32.97
C SER A 580 -18.73 18.07 31.83
N ILE A 581 -19.17 18.30 30.60
CA ILE A 581 -18.32 18.17 29.41
C ILE A 581 -18.38 19.43 28.57
N THR A 582 -17.31 19.69 27.84
CA THR A 582 -17.34 20.56 26.67
C THR A 582 -17.13 19.72 25.43
N ALA A 583 -17.82 20.05 24.34
CA ALA A 583 -17.69 19.37 23.08
C ALA A 583 -17.71 20.36 21.90
N GLU A 584 -17.10 19.95 20.80
CA GLU A 584 -17.24 20.55 19.49
C GLU A 584 -18.15 19.65 18.66
N ILE A 585 -19.27 20.19 18.19
CA ILE A 585 -20.24 19.50 17.34
C ILE A 585 -20.10 20.07 15.93
N ASP A 586 -19.51 19.28 15.04
CA ASP A 586 -19.31 19.63 13.64
C ASP A 586 -20.57 19.22 12.86
N VAL A 587 -21.23 20.19 12.24
CA VAL A 587 -22.45 19.96 11.43
C VAL A 587 -22.13 20.32 9.99
N ALA A 588 -22.29 19.37 9.07
CA ALA A 588 -22.13 19.58 7.63
C ALA A 588 -23.49 19.44 6.93
N TRP A 589 -23.81 20.37 6.02
CA TRP A 589 -25.08 20.37 5.30
C TRP A 589 -24.93 20.72 3.82
N LYS A 590 -25.82 20.15 3.01
CA LYS A 590 -26.01 20.48 1.60
C LYS A 590 -26.76 21.79 1.50
N CYS A 591 -26.22 22.68 0.68
CA CYS A 591 -26.68 24.04 0.48
C CYS A 591 -27.68 24.14 -0.68
N LEU A 592 -28.36 25.29 -0.78
CA LEU A 592 -29.21 25.61 -1.93
C LEU A 592 -28.44 26.47 -2.93
N PRO A 593 -28.85 26.51 -4.21
CA PRO A 593 -28.35 27.51 -5.14
C PRO A 593 -28.60 28.94 -4.61
N ALA A 594 -27.67 29.86 -4.88
CA ALA A 594 -27.81 31.26 -4.48
C ALA A 594 -29.10 31.89 -5.05
N GLY A 595 -29.77 32.70 -4.25
CA GLY A 595 -31.07 33.32 -4.56
C GLY A 595 -32.29 32.41 -4.35
N THR A 596 -32.11 31.14 -3.93
CA THR A 596 -33.25 30.21 -3.74
C THR A 596 -34.09 30.58 -2.52
N VAL A 597 -33.47 31.11 -1.46
CA VAL A 597 -34.17 31.55 -0.24
C VAL A 597 -33.84 33.01 0.06
N PRO A 598 -34.73 33.77 0.72
CA PRO A 598 -34.46 35.16 1.05
C PRO A 598 -33.15 35.32 1.82
N GLY A 599 -32.24 36.14 1.28
CA GLY A 599 -30.94 36.42 1.87
C GLY A 599 -29.94 35.26 1.87
N ASP A 600 -30.27 34.12 1.25
CA ASP A 600 -29.47 32.90 1.28
C ASP A 600 -29.08 32.44 2.71
N THR A 601 -30.00 32.65 3.65
CA THR A 601 -29.82 32.31 5.07
C THR A 601 -30.73 31.16 5.50
N GLY A 602 -30.26 30.40 6.49
CA GLY A 602 -31.02 29.41 7.22
C GLY A 602 -30.73 29.50 8.72
N MET A 603 -31.37 28.61 9.49
CA MET A 603 -31.12 28.43 10.92
C MET A 603 -30.84 26.97 11.22
N LEU A 604 -29.79 26.70 11.99
CA LEU A 604 -29.55 25.41 12.64
C LEU A 604 -30.00 25.49 14.10
N TYR A 605 -30.88 24.57 14.51
CA TYR A 605 -31.24 24.37 15.91
C TYR A 605 -30.58 23.09 16.41
N LEU A 606 -29.69 23.21 17.38
CA LEU A 606 -28.92 22.11 17.95
C LEU A 606 -29.47 21.78 19.33
N ALA A 607 -29.70 20.50 19.62
CA ALA A 607 -30.12 20.05 20.93
C ALA A 607 -29.47 18.72 21.31
N VAL A 608 -29.20 18.55 22.61
CA VAL A 608 -28.70 17.31 23.19
C VAL A 608 -29.73 16.78 24.19
N TYR A 609 -30.24 15.58 23.96
CA TYR A 609 -31.27 14.96 24.79
C TYR A 609 -30.78 13.65 25.39
N PRO A 610 -31.04 13.35 26.67
CA PRO A 610 -30.86 12.00 27.20
C PRO A 610 -31.70 10.99 26.41
N LEU A 611 -31.14 9.82 26.13
CA LEU A 611 -31.86 8.70 25.51
C LEU A 611 -32.46 7.77 26.57
N VAL A 612 -33.71 7.37 26.38
CA VAL A 612 -34.43 6.49 27.30
C VAL A 612 -35.04 5.31 26.54
N PHE A 613 -34.41 4.14 26.66
CA PHE A 613 -34.92 2.90 26.10
C PHE A 613 -35.71 2.12 27.17
N GLN A 614 -37.01 1.96 26.96
CA GLN A 614 -37.91 1.40 27.97
C GLN A 614 -37.89 -0.14 28.04
N ASN A 615 -37.46 -0.80 26.97
CA ASN A 615 -37.46 -2.27 26.84
C ASN A 615 -36.51 -2.74 25.73
N GLU A 616 -36.39 -4.06 25.55
CA GLU A 616 -35.54 -4.67 24.53
C GLU A 616 -35.95 -4.30 23.10
N THR A 617 -37.25 -4.12 22.83
CA THR A 617 -37.72 -3.70 21.49
C THR A 617 -37.22 -2.29 21.16
N ALA A 618 -37.23 -1.38 22.14
CA ALA A 618 -36.65 -0.04 21.98
C ALA A 618 -35.13 -0.11 21.74
N LEU A 619 -34.41 -0.98 22.46
CA LEU A 619 -32.96 -1.19 22.28
C LEU A 619 -32.59 -1.72 20.88
N LYS A 620 -33.49 -2.43 20.20
CA LYS A 620 -33.27 -2.96 18.84
C LYS A 620 -33.53 -1.94 17.72
N SER A 621 -34.31 -0.91 17.99
CA SER A 621 -34.76 0.03 16.96
C SER A 621 -33.61 0.83 16.32
N ARG A 622 -33.62 0.97 14.99
CA ARG A 622 -32.70 1.87 14.27
C ARG A 622 -33.05 3.35 14.47
N GLU A 623 -34.29 3.67 14.83
CA GLU A 623 -34.81 5.04 14.94
C GLU A 623 -34.47 5.67 16.30
N THR A 624 -33.19 5.90 16.58
CA THR A 624 -32.68 6.48 17.84
C THR A 624 -33.45 7.72 18.27
N TRP A 625 -33.80 8.60 17.33
CA TRP A 625 -34.48 9.87 17.58
C TRP A 625 -35.82 9.73 18.32
N ARG A 626 -36.51 8.59 18.21
CA ARG A 626 -37.79 8.34 18.92
C ARG A 626 -37.63 8.22 20.43
N PHE A 627 -36.41 7.97 20.91
CA PHE A 627 -36.12 7.70 22.31
C PHE A 627 -35.44 8.89 23.01
N ALA A 628 -35.30 10.01 22.32
CA ALA A 628 -34.82 11.26 22.90
C ALA A 628 -35.87 11.81 23.88
N ASN A 629 -35.47 12.08 25.13
CA ASN A 629 -36.36 12.71 26.11
C ASN A 629 -36.46 14.22 25.83
N THR A 630 -37.35 14.60 24.91
CA THR A 630 -37.51 15.98 24.44
C THR A 630 -38.04 16.95 25.51
N SER A 631 -38.62 16.44 26.59
CA SER A 631 -39.11 17.24 27.72
C SER A 631 -38.00 17.78 28.63
N ALA A 632 -36.77 17.25 28.52
CA ALA A 632 -35.64 17.62 29.36
C ALA A 632 -34.33 17.66 28.56
N PRO A 633 -34.14 18.65 27.65
CA PRO A 633 -32.88 18.83 26.96
C PRO A 633 -31.74 19.09 27.95
N ALA A 634 -30.60 18.44 27.73
CA ALA A 634 -29.36 18.75 28.44
C ALA A 634 -28.68 20.01 27.88
N PHE A 635 -28.93 20.34 26.61
CA PHE A 635 -28.42 21.53 25.93
C PHE A 635 -29.32 21.88 24.73
N THR A 636 -29.46 23.17 24.45
CA THR A 636 -30.07 23.69 23.21
C THR A 636 -29.40 24.99 22.79
N ASP A 637 -29.22 25.20 21.49
CA ASP A 637 -28.77 26.47 20.93
C ASP A 637 -29.25 26.64 19.48
N ALA A 638 -29.14 27.85 18.93
CA ALA A 638 -29.54 28.17 17.58
C ALA A 638 -28.49 29.04 16.86
N TYR A 639 -28.16 28.66 15.63
CA TYR A 639 -27.12 29.31 14.84
C TYR A 639 -27.70 29.81 13.51
N PRO A 640 -27.62 31.12 13.20
CA PRO A 640 -27.85 31.59 11.85
C PRO A 640 -26.73 31.08 10.93
N VAL A 641 -27.12 30.54 9.78
CA VAL A 641 -26.18 29.93 8.83
C VAL A 641 -26.40 30.44 7.41
N SER A 642 -25.34 30.38 6.61
CA SER A 642 -25.43 30.61 5.17
C SER A 642 -25.85 29.33 4.44
N MET A 643 -26.69 29.49 3.42
CA MET A 643 -27.14 28.44 2.52
C MET A 643 -26.40 28.42 1.18
N ILE A 644 -25.27 29.14 1.06
CA ILE A 644 -24.42 29.15 -0.13
C ILE A 644 -23.22 28.24 0.13
N GLY A 645 -22.97 27.24 -0.73
CA GLY A 645 -21.81 26.35 -0.58
C GLY A 645 -20.45 27.06 -0.66
N VAL A 646 -19.41 26.45 -0.07
CA VAL A 646 -18.01 26.92 -0.18
C VAL A 646 -17.41 26.42 -1.48
N ASP A 647 -16.69 27.27 -2.22
CA ASP A 647 -15.83 26.90 -3.37
C ASP A 647 -16.48 25.95 -4.39
N GLY A 648 -17.78 26.13 -4.65
CA GLY A 648 -18.52 25.30 -5.62
C GLY A 648 -18.84 23.88 -5.14
N THR A 649 -18.47 23.50 -3.92
CA THR A 649 -18.78 22.17 -3.35
C THR A 649 -20.28 21.93 -3.20
N GLY A 650 -21.08 22.99 -3.05
CA GLY A 650 -22.49 22.87 -2.70
C GLY A 650 -22.74 22.49 -1.24
N TYR A 651 -21.70 22.51 -0.39
CA TYR A 651 -21.79 22.20 1.04
C TYR A 651 -21.22 23.32 1.91
N ARG A 652 -21.66 23.33 3.17
CA ARG A 652 -21.11 24.16 4.26
C ARG A 652 -20.96 23.29 5.50
N ALA A 653 -20.13 23.76 6.42
CA ALA A 653 -20.03 23.20 7.75
C ALA A 653 -19.87 24.30 8.81
N LEU A 654 -20.25 23.98 10.04
CA LEU A 654 -20.12 24.81 11.22
C LEU A 654 -19.68 23.93 12.39
N ARG A 655 -18.70 24.42 13.15
CA ARG A 655 -18.32 23.86 14.44
C ARG A 655 -19.02 24.60 15.56
N CYS A 656 -19.89 23.92 16.29
CA CYS A 656 -20.59 24.46 17.45
C CYS A 656 -19.86 24.05 18.73
N SER A 657 -19.35 25.00 19.50
CA SER A 657 -18.78 24.73 20.83
C SER A 657 -19.89 24.68 21.88
N VAL A 658 -20.07 23.53 22.52
CA VAL A 658 -21.13 23.29 23.50
C VAL A 658 -20.56 22.96 24.87
N SER A 659 -21.24 23.41 25.92
CA SER A 659 -20.97 23.01 27.31
C SER A 659 -22.21 22.35 27.87
N VAL A 660 -22.12 21.07 28.21
CA VAL A 660 -23.24 20.28 28.72
C VAL A 660 -22.98 20.00 30.20
N PRO A 661 -23.70 20.68 31.12
CA PRO A 661 -23.55 20.45 32.54
C PRO A 661 -24.30 19.18 32.98
N GLN A 662 -23.91 18.62 34.12
CA GLN A 662 -24.63 17.52 34.79
C GLN A 662 -24.89 16.29 33.90
N VAL A 663 -23.90 15.94 33.08
CA VAL A 663 -23.92 14.75 32.23
C VAL A 663 -23.72 13.50 33.08
N ALA A 664 -24.57 12.50 32.85
CA ALA A 664 -24.32 11.14 33.31
C ALA A 664 -23.39 10.46 32.30
N PHE A 665 -22.24 9.98 32.77
CA PHE A 665 -21.23 9.42 31.88
C PHE A 665 -21.63 8.02 31.39
N TRP A 666 -21.22 7.71 30.17
CA TRP A 666 -21.26 6.35 29.66
C TRP A 666 -20.18 5.50 30.35
N SER A 667 -20.56 4.30 30.80
CA SER A 667 -19.64 3.26 31.27
C SER A 667 -20.14 1.87 30.85
N THR A 668 -19.31 0.85 31.03
CA THR A 668 -19.71 -0.53 30.70
C THR A 668 -20.79 -1.10 31.63
N LYS A 669 -21.04 -0.46 32.78
CA LYS A 669 -22.12 -0.82 33.73
C LYS A 669 -23.31 0.12 33.65
N ARG A 670 -23.09 1.38 33.24
CA ARG A 670 -24.12 2.41 33.09
C ARG A 670 -24.00 3.06 31.70
N PRO A 671 -24.57 2.45 30.66
CA PRO A 671 -24.51 2.98 29.30
C PRO A 671 -25.45 4.19 29.11
N ASN A 672 -25.17 5.30 29.81
CA ASN A 672 -25.92 6.54 29.62
C ASN A 672 -25.63 7.10 28.22
N LEU A 673 -26.69 7.32 27.45
CA LEU A 673 -26.60 7.77 26.06
C LEU A 673 -27.40 9.05 25.86
N TYR A 674 -27.01 9.79 24.83
CA TYR A 674 -27.62 11.03 24.41
C TYR A 674 -27.86 11.02 22.90
N ALA A 675 -28.94 11.67 22.48
CA ALA A 675 -29.19 12.01 21.09
C ALA A 675 -28.74 13.46 20.85
N VAL A 676 -27.87 13.66 19.87
CA VAL A 676 -27.63 14.99 19.31
C VAL A 676 -28.56 15.16 18.12
N ILE A 677 -29.53 16.05 18.27
CA ILE A 677 -30.54 16.35 17.24
C ILE A 677 -30.27 17.73 16.68
N VAL A 678 -30.20 17.82 15.36
CA VAL A 678 -30.03 19.08 14.63
C VAL A 678 -31.20 19.26 13.67
N ASN A 679 -31.86 20.41 13.73
CA ASN A 679 -32.88 20.80 12.77
C ASN A 679 -32.37 21.98 11.93
N LEU A 680 -32.21 21.76 10.62
CA LEU A 680 -31.90 22.82 9.66
C LEU A 680 -33.20 23.35 9.07
N THR A 681 -33.38 24.67 9.10
CA THR A 681 -34.51 25.36 8.44
C THR A 681 -34.00 26.40 7.46
N ALA A 682 -34.56 26.44 6.25
CA ALA A 682 -34.23 27.41 5.22
C ALA A 682 -35.44 27.64 4.30
N GLY A 683 -36.05 28.83 4.38
CA GLY A 683 -37.32 29.11 3.70
C GLY A 683 -38.41 28.13 4.16
N SER A 684 -39.01 27.41 3.21
CA SER A 684 -39.99 26.34 3.48
C SER A 684 -39.36 24.96 3.75
N THR A 685 -38.03 24.83 3.67
CA THR A 685 -37.34 23.57 3.86
C THR A 685 -37.00 23.36 5.34
N SER A 686 -37.23 22.15 5.86
CA SER A 686 -36.78 21.73 7.19
C SER A 686 -36.27 20.29 7.13
N ASP A 687 -35.13 20.03 7.75
CA ASP A 687 -34.53 18.69 7.84
C ASP A 687 -34.03 18.41 9.26
N LEU A 688 -34.42 17.26 9.80
CA LEU A 688 -34.09 16.81 11.14
C LEU A 688 -33.11 15.63 11.08
N TYR A 689 -31.94 15.83 11.68
CA TYR A 689 -30.87 14.83 11.78
C TYR A 689 -30.65 14.44 13.23
N CYS A 690 -30.35 13.17 13.47
CA CYS A 690 -30.07 12.61 14.78
C CYS A 690 -28.86 11.67 14.73
N THR A 691 -27.99 11.77 15.73
CA THR A 691 -26.94 10.78 16.00
C THR A 691 -26.92 10.42 17.48
N GLN A 692 -26.70 9.12 17.77
CA GLN A 692 -26.48 8.63 19.13
C GLN A 692 -25.04 8.91 19.57
N THR A 693 -24.86 9.30 20.82
CA THR A 693 -23.53 9.41 21.44
C THR A 693 -23.59 9.12 22.94
N GLY A 694 -22.42 9.08 23.58
CA GLY A 694 -22.26 8.98 25.02
C GLY A 694 -20.98 9.70 25.45
N PHE A 695 -21.00 10.31 26.62
CA PHE A 695 -19.88 11.08 27.11
C PHE A 695 -19.08 10.26 28.11
N ARG A 696 -17.78 10.10 27.85
CA ARG A 696 -16.86 9.33 28.69
C ARG A 696 -15.45 9.84 28.51
N ASN A 697 -14.57 9.48 29.45
CA ASN A 697 -13.14 9.71 29.32
C ASN A 697 -12.40 8.40 29.50
N PHE A 698 -11.58 8.01 28.53
CA PHE A 698 -10.78 6.79 28.60
C PHE A 698 -9.30 7.12 28.45
N THR A 699 -8.53 6.69 29.43
CA THR A 699 -7.12 7.03 29.54
C THR A 699 -6.32 5.85 30.05
N THR A 700 -5.00 6.01 29.97
CA THR A 700 -4.04 5.14 30.66
C THR A 700 -3.36 5.92 31.77
N ALA A 701 -3.07 5.24 32.89
CA ALA A 701 -2.26 5.76 33.98
C ALA A 701 -1.20 4.72 34.37
N GLY A 702 0.01 4.87 33.85
CA GLY A 702 1.01 3.80 33.92
C GLY A 702 0.46 2.52 33.29
N THR A 703 0.46 1.43 34.04
CA THR A 703 -0.04 0.11 33.58
C THR A 703 -1.54 -0.10 33.78
N GLU A 704 -2.31 0.93 34.16
CA GLU A 704 -3.76 0.86 34.35
C GLU A 704 -4.51 1.45 33.16
N LEU A 705 -5.63 0.83 32.79
CA LEU A 705 -6.68 1.46 32.00
C LEU A 705 -7.64 2.17 32.94
N ARG A 706 -8.14 3.34 32.52
CA ARG A 706 -9.12 4.11 33.29
C ARG A 706 -10.28 4.58 32.45
N LEU A 707 -11.50 4.38 32.97
CA LEU A 707 -12.75 4.90 32.42
C LEU A 707 -13.36 5.88 33.43
N ASN A 708 -13.62 7.10 32.98
CA ASN A 708 -14.13 8.21 33.80
C ASN A 708 -13.30 8.42 35.08
N GLY A 709 -11.97 8.30 34.97
CA GLY A 709 -11.01 8.44 36.06
C GLY A 709 -10.83 7.20 36.94
N SER A 710 -11.65 6.16 36.77
CA SER A 710 -11.64 4.95 37.59
C SER A 710 -10.98 3.77 36.88
N PRO A 711 -10.36 2.82 37.61
CA PRO A 711 -9.77 1.62 37.01
C PRO A 711 -10.77 0.85 36.15
N LEU A 712 -10.29 0.35 35.01
CA LEU A 712 -11.06 -0.47 34.08
C LEU A 712 -10.31 -1.78 33.79
N LYS A 713 -10.99 -2.90 33.99
CA LYS A 713 -10.60 -4.22 33.53
C LYS A 713 -11.51 -4.66 32.39
N LEU A 714 -10.94 -5.22 31.33
CA LEU A 714 -11.65 -5.63 30.11
C LEU A 714 -11.59 -7.17 29.97
N ALA A 715 -12.68 -7.87 30.30
CA ALA A 715 -12.82 -9.30 30.05
C ALA A 715 -13.79 -9.51 28.90
N GLY A 716 -13.35 -10.22 27.85
CA GLY A 716 -14.13 -10.30 26.62
C GLY A 716 -13.82 -11.47 25.73
N VAL A 717 -14.45 -11.41 24.57
CA VAL A 717 -14.40 -12.41 23.51
C VAL A 717 -14.22 -11.71 22.16
N SER A 718 -13.55 -12.38 21.23
CA SER A 718 -13.53 -11.98 19.83
C SER A 718 -14.78 -12.48 19.10
N VAL A 719 -15.18 -11.81 18.03
CA VAL A 719 -16.39 -12.12 17.25
C VAL A 719 -16.04 -12.11 15.77
N HIS A 720 -16.64 -13.03 15.01
CA HIS A 720 -16.79 -12.91 13.55
C HIS A 720 -18.27 -12.71 13.20
N GLU A 721 -18.57 -11.72 12.36
CA GLU A 721 -19.91 -11.47 11.82
C GLU A 721 -20.30 -12.55 10.80
N GLN A 722 -20.51 -13.79 11.24
CA GLN A 722 -20.92 -14.88 10.36
C GLN A 722 -21.86 -15.91 11.02
N TYR A 723 -22.66 -16.56 10.18
CA TYR A 723 -23.56 -17.67 10.49
C TYR A 723 -23.40 -18.79 9.44
N ALA A 724 -23.95 -19.97 9.72
CA ALA A 724 -24.02 -21.07 8.74
C ALA A 724 -24.80 -20.67 7.48
N ALA A 725 -24.59 -21.41 6.39
CA ALA A 725 -25.34 -21.20 5.16
C ALA A 725 -26.87 -21.23 5.41
N PRO A 726 -27.64 -20.42 4.66
CA PRO A 726 -27.19 -19.52 3.58
C PRO A 726 -26.80 -18.12 4.06
N THR A 727 -26.86 -17.85 5.38
CA THR A 727 -26.71 -16.49 5.92
C THR A 727 -25.29 -15.98 5.68
N GLY A 728 -24.27 -16.81 5.95
CA GLY A 728 -22.87 -16.39 5.86
C GLY A 728 -22.66 -15.08 6.61
N ARG A 729 -22.22 -14.04 5.90
CA ARG A 729 -21.99 -12.69 6.47
C ARG A 729 -23.18 -11.74 6.45
N SER A 730 -24.32 -12.16 5.90
CA SER A 730 -25.49 -11.31 5.70
C SER A 730 -26.47 -11.38 6.86
N LEU A 731 -25.94 -11.16 8.07
CA LEU A 731 -26.73 -11.19 9.30
C LEU A 731 -27.83 -10.12 9.28
N THR A 732 -28.95 -10.46 9.89
CA THR A 732 -30.03 -9.51 10.21
C THR A 732 -29.71 -8.73 11.49
N ASP A 733 -30.42 -7.63 11.73
CA ASP A 733 -30.31 -6.88 12.99
C ASP A 733 -30.66 -7.71 14.22
N GLU A 734 -31.65 -8.62 14.11
CA GLU A 734 -32.01 -9.51 15.21
C GLU A 734 -30.85 -10.45 15.56
N GLN A 735 -30.16 -11.01 14.55
CA GLN A 735 -28.97 -11.85 14.76
C GLN A 735 -27.81 -11.04 15.35
N ARG A 736 -27.55 -9.82 14.87
CA ARG A 736 -26.51 -8.94 15.43
C ARG A 736 -26.77 -8.59 16.90
N PHE A 737 -28.02 -8.27 17.21
CA PHE A 737 -28.43 -8.01 18.59
C PHE A 737 -28.30 -9.26 19.46
N TRP A 738 -28.69 -10.43 18.93
CA TRP A 738 -28.52 -11.72 19.60
C TRP A 738 -27.06 -12.07 19.86
N ASP A 739 -26.17 -11.82 18.90
CA ASP A 739 -24.73 -12.01 19.06
C ASP A 739 -24.21 -11.20 20.26
N LEU A 740 -24.57 -9.92 20.37
CA LEU A 740 -24.16 -9.10 21.52
C LEU A 740 -24.80 -9.53 22.85
N LYS A 741 -26.00 -10.11 22.80
CA LYS A 741 -26.63 -10.73 23.98
C LYS A 741 -25.85 -11.96 24.44
N CYS A 742 -25.47 -12.85 23.53
CA CYS A 742 -24.61 -14.00 23.85
C CYS A 742 -23.24 -13.55 24.40
N VAL A 743 -22.62 -12.52 23.81
CA VAL A 743 -21.40 -11.92 24.35
C VAL A 743 -21.62 -11.44 25.78
N ASN A 744 -22.68 -10.68 26.04
CA ASN A 744 -23.00 -10.18 27.38
C ASN A 744 -23.31 -11.32 28.38
N ASP A 745 -23.91 -12.43 27.95
CA ASP A 745 -24.24 -13.59 28.79
C ASP A 745 -22.99 -14.30 29.32
N THR A 746 -21.85 -14.24 28.61
CA THR A 746 -20.54 -14.69 29.12
C THR A 746 -19.98 -13.81 30.25
N ARG A 747 -20.67 -12.72 30.60
CA ARG A 747 -20.20 -11.64 31.49
C ARG A 747 -19.03 -10.83 30.91
N SER A 748 -18.88 -10.86 29.59
CA SER A 748 -17.97 -9.97 28.89
C SER A 748 -18.44 -8.52 29.01
N ASN A 749 -17.51 -7.60 29.27
CA ASN A 749 -17.77 -6.16 29.23
C ASN A 749 -17.12 -5.47 28.02
N TRP A 750 -16.44 -6.24 27.17
CA TRP A 750 -15.93 -5.77 25.90
C TRP A 750 -15.86 -6.89 24.86
N TRP A 751 -15.79 -6.52 23.58
CA TRP A 751 -15.57 -7.46 22.49
C TRP A 751 -14.69 -6.87 21.39
N ARG A 752 -14.15 -7.77 20.56
CA ARG A 752 -13.24 -7.44 19.46
C ARG A 752 -13.74 -8.04 18.15
N GLY A 753 -13.82 -7.24 17.09
CA GLY A 753 -14.00 -7.72 15.72
C GLY A 753 -12.69 -7.68 14.93
N SER A 754 -12.54 -8.54 13.92
CA SER A 754 -11.30 -8.67 13.12
C SER A 754 -11.27 -7.83 11.83
N TYR A 755 -12.20 -6.88 11.70
CA TYR A 755 -12.44 -5.98 10.56
C TYR A 755 -13.56 -5.00 10.94
N PRO A 756 -13.94 -4.03 10.09
CA PRO A 756 -15.10 -3.18 10.36
C PRO A 756 -16.42 -3.96 10.29
N PHE A 757 -17.18 -3.96 11.39
CA PHE A 757 -18.48 -4.66 11.48
C PHE A 757 -19.60 -3.81 10.91
N HIS A 758 -20.80 -4.38 10.79
CA HIS A 758 -21.97 -3.61 10.42
C HIS A 758 -22.22 -2.48 11.45
N PRO A 759 -22.57 -1.25 11.05
CA PRO A 759 -22.71 -0.10 11.96
C PRO A 759 -23.59 -0.36 13.18
N MET A 760 -24.66 -1.16 13.01
CA MET A 760 -25.57 -1.50 14.11
C MET A 760 -24.88 -2.30 15.23
N MET A 761 -23.79 -3.03 14.97
CA MET A 761 -23.03 -3.70 16.03
C MET A 761 -22.49 -2.69 17.04
N TYR A 762 -21.99 -1.54 16.59
CA TYR A 762 -21.49 -0.49 17.47
C TYR A 762 -22.63 0.29 18.13
N VAL A 763 -23.72 0.59 17.40
CA VAL A 763 -24.93 1.21 17.98
C VAL A 763 -25.51 0.37 19.11
N TYR A 764 -25.57 -0.95 18.94
CA TYR A 764 -26.04 -1.87 19.99
C TYR A 764 -25.02 -2.00 21.11
N SER A 765 -23.72 -2.02 20.82
CA SER A 765 -22.66 -2.06 21.85
C SER A 765 -22.73 -0.85 22.79
N ASP A 766 -22.97 0.35 22.25
CA ASP A 766 -23.23 1.56 23.03
C ASP A 766 -24.37 1.35 24.03
N ARG A 767 -25.47 0.73 23.57
CA ARG A 767 -26.72 0.52 24.32
C ARG A 767 -26.60 -0.58 25.36
N PHE A 768 -25.83 -1.63 25.08
CA PHE A 768 -25.53 -2.70 26.04
C PHE A 768 -24.48 -2.30 27.09
N GLY A 769 -23.67 -1.27 26.82
CA GLY A 769 -22.48 -0.98 27.63
C GLY A 769 -21.34 -1.96 27.38
N LEU A 770 -21.24 -2.51 26.17
CA LEU A 770 -20.12 -3.34 25.77
C LEU A 770 -19.06 -2.46 25.14
N ALA A 771 -17.89 -2.33 25.77
CA ALA A 771 -16.75 -1.66 25.16
C ALA A 771 -16.27 -2.41 23.92
N THR A 772 -15.72 -1.71 22.94
CA THR A 772 -15.34 -2.33 21.66
C THR A 772 -13.96 -1.90 21.19
N TRP A 773 -13.35 -2.84 20.48
CA TRP A 773 -12.20 -2.66 19.60
C TRP A 773 -12.69 -2.72 18.16
N GLU A 774 -12.61 -1.61 17.44
CA GLU A 774 -12.88 -1.60 16.00
C GLU A 774 -11.57 -1.67 15.22
N GLU A 775 -11.54 -2.55 14.21
CA GLU A 775 -10.32 -2.92 13.52
C GLU A 775 -10.38 -2.65 12.03
N SER A 776 -9.26 -2.19 11.49
CA SER A 776 -9.11 -1.94 10.07
C SER A 776 -9.16 -3.22 9.25
N GLN A 777 -9.33 -3.07 7.94
CA GLN A 777 -9.24 -4.19 7.00
C GLN A 777 -7.79 -4.61 6.68
N ILE A 778 -6.81 -4.18 7.48
CA ILE A 778 -5.42 -4.64 7.40
C ILE A 778 -5.24 -5.86 8.30
N PHE A 779 -5.45 -7.05 7.77
CA PHE A 779 -5.17 -8.29 8.48
C PHE A 779 -4.27 -9.17 7.62
N TRP A 780 -3.24 -9.81 8.19
CA TRP A 780 -2.31 -10.73 7.50
C TRP A 780 -1.59 -10.15 6.26
N CYS A 781 -1.54 -8.83 6.14
CA CYS A 781 -0.90 -8.15 5.02
C CYS A 781 0.64 -8.24 5.11
N ASN A 782 1.29 -8.56 4.00
CA ASN A 782 2.75 -8.57 3.85
C ASN A 782 3.27 -7.20 3.38
N GLU A 783 4.60 -7.04 3.32
CA GLU A 783 5.24 -5.78 2.86
C GLU A 783 4.65 -5.23 1.54
N PRO A 784 4.49 -6.04 0.46
CA PRO A 784 3.95 -5.52 -0.79
C PRO A 784 2.50 -5.02 -0.68
N ASP A 785 1.68 -5.68 0.15
CA ASP A 785 0.26 -5.36 0.34
C ASP A 785 0.12 -3.98 1.00
N ILE A 786 0.92 -3.72 2.05
CA ILE A 786 0.93 -2.41 2.73
C ILE A 786 1.54 -1.32 1.84
N ILE A 787 2.63 -1.60 1.13
CA ILE A 787 3.22 -0.64 0.17
C ILE A 787 2.21 -0.28 -0.93
N ALA A 788 1.44 -1.25 -1.41
CA ALA A 788 0.37 -1.01 -2.37
C ALA A 788 -0.74 -0.14 -1.77
N ALA A 789 -1.18 -0.43 -0.55
CA ALA A 789 -2.18 0.38 0.15
C ALA A 789 -1.73 1.85 0.29
N ILE A 790 -0.50 2.08 0.74
CA ILE A 790 0.09 3.42 0.88
C ILE A 790 0.22 4.12 -0.47
N SER A 791 0.85 3.46 -1.46
CA SER A 791 1.11 4.06 -2.79
C SER A 791 -0.16 4.40 -3.56
N ARG A 792 -1.27 3.72 -3.26
CA ARG A 792 -2.59 3.97 -3.84
C ARG A 792 -3.43 4.96 -3.02
N GLY A 793 -2.92 5.50 -1.91
CA GLY A 793 -3.67 6.43 -1.05
C GLY A 793 -4.79 5.80 -0.22
N LEU A 794 -4.84 4.47 -0.13
CA LEU A 794 -5.95 3.77 0.53
C LEU A 794 -5.90 3.87 2.05
N THR A 795 -4.72 4.14 2.64
CA THR A 795 -4.57 4.40 4.09
C THR A 795 -5.57 5.46 4.56
N ALA A 796 -5.63 6.60 3.87
CA ALA A 796 -6.54 7.68 4.21
C ALA A 796 -8.01 7.25 4.02
N SER A 797 -8.32 6.53 2.93
CA SER A 797 -9.69 6.08 2.66
C SER A 797 -10.22 5.12 3.73
N ILE A 798 -9.43 4.11 4.12
CA ILE A 798 -9.76 3.16 5.20
C ILE A 798 -10.12 3.92 6.47
N TRP A 799 -9.25 4.84 6.89
CA TRP A 799 -9.41 5.55 8.15
C TRP A 799 -10.52 6.58 8.12
N ILE A 800 -10.70 7.31 7.01
CA ILE A 800 -11.82 8.24 6.86
C ILE A 800 -13.15 7.48 6.92
N GLU A 801 -13.27 6.36 6.21
CA GLU A 801 -14.50 5.58 6.18
C GLU A 801 -14.83 4.98 7.54
N MET A 802 -13.86 4.41 8.25
CA MET A 802 -14.05 3.85 9.59
C MET A 802 -14.32 4.93 10.64
N LEU A 803 -13.40 5.88 10.78
CA LEU A 803 -13.47 6.90 11.83
C LEU A 803 -14.77 7.68 11.72
N TYR A 804 -15.11 8.17 10.53
CA TYR A 804 -16.27 9.04 10.41
C TYR A 804 -17.58 8.25 10.45
N ARG A 805 -17.64 7.00 9.97
CA ARG A 805 -18.85 6.16 10.09
C ARG A 805 -19.23 5.95 11.55
N ASP A 806 -18.24 5.71 12.41
CA ASP A 806 -18.45 5.38 13.83
C ASP A 806 -17.94 6.44 14.81
N PHE A 807 -17.77 7.68 14.33
CA PHE A 807 -17.19 8.81 15.09
C PHE A 807 -17.85 8.99 16.46
N ASN A 808 -19.18 8.87 16.47
CA ASN A 808 -20.02 9.18 17.63
C ASN A 808 -20.20 8.01 18.61
N ARG A 809 -19.61 6.83 18.36
CA ARG A 809 -19.80 5.62 19.18
C ARG A 809 -19.00 5.68 20.49
N PRO A 810 -19.64 5.87 21.67
CA PRO A 810 -18.92 5.82 22.95
C PRO A 810 -18.32 4.45 23.25
N SER A 811 -18.87 3.35 22.72
CA SER A 811 -18.40 2.00 22.98
C SER A 811 -16.98 1.74 22.47
N ILE A 812 -16.60 2.37 21.35
CA ILE A 812 -15.28 2.20 20.75
C ILE A 812 -14.24 2.86 21.64
N LEU A 813 -13.54 2.06 22.44
CA LEU A 813 -12.48 2.57 23.32
C LEU A 813 -11.14 2.61 22.59
N MET A 814 -10.94 1.70 21.64
CA MET A 814 -9.69 1.49 20.92
C MET A 814 -9.93 1.27 19.43
N TRP A 815 -9.07 1.89 18.63
CA TRP A 815 -8.91 1.65 17.19
C TRP A 815 -7.76 0.68 16.95
N SER A 816 -7.92 -0.24 16.01
CA SER A 816 -6.86 -1.11 15.54
C SER A 816 -6.37 -0.76 14.16
N ALA A 817 -5.06 -0.59 14.05
CA ALA A 817 -4.41 -0.46 12.76
C ALA A 817 -4.43 -1.73 11.94
N GLY A 818 -4.55 -2.90 12.57
CA GLY A 818 -4.63 -4.17 11.88
C GLY A 818 -4.41 -5.38 12.78
N ASN A 819 -4.49 -6.57 12.19
CA ASN A 819 -4.28 -7.85 12.86
C ASN A 819 -3.17 -8.66 12.20
N GLU A 820 -2.18 -9.04 13.00
CA GLU A 820 -1.09 -9.92 12.61
C GLU A 820 -0.50 -9.56 11.24
N PRO A 821 -0.12 -8.29 11.00
CA PRO A 821 0.56 -7.95 9.76
C PRO A 821 1.86 -8.77 9.69
N TRP A 822 2.15 -9.30 8.51
CA TRP A 822 3.45 -9.93 8.23
C TRP A 822 4.44 -8.92 7.61
N ALA A 823 3.97 -7.71 7.30
CA ALA A 823 4.77 -6.54 7.00
C ALA A 823 5.43 -5.97 8.26
N TYR A 824 6.70 -5.58 8.15
CA TYR A 824 7.47 -5.02 9.26
C TYR A 824 7.69 -3.50 9.07
N GLU A 825 8.47 -3.08 8.08
CA GLU A 825 8.84 -1.67 7.86
C GLU A 825 7.69 -0.87 7.23
N ALA A 826 6.99 -1.40 6.21
CA ALA A 826 5.84 -0.70 5.65
C ALA A 826 4.70 -0.59 6.65
N PHE A 827 4.49 -1.62 7.49
CA PHE A 827 3.48 -1.54 8.54
C PHE A 827 3.84 -0.51 9.62
N LEU A 828 5.11 -0.38 9.99
CA LEU A 828 5.54 0.67 10.92
C LEU A 828 5.25 2.06 10.36
N THR A 829 5.52 2.27 9.06
CA THR A 829 5.20 3.54 8.36
C THR A 829 3.68 3.79 8.36
N TYR A 830 2.89 2.81 7.95
CA TYR A 830 1.43 2.88 7.97
C TYR A 830 0.87 3.17 9.37
N LEU A 831 1.44 2.55 10.41
CA LEU A 831 1.03 2.76 11.80
C LEU A 831 1.34 4.18 12.29
N GLN A 832 2.47 4.75 11.86
CA GLN A 832 2.85 6.14 12.17
C GLN A 832 1.94 7.14 11.46
N GLU A 833 1.65 6.93 10.17
CA GLU A 833 0.69 7.76 9.42
C GLU A 833 -0.72 7.70 10.03
N THR A 834 -1.16 6.50 10.38
CA THR A 834 -2.42 6.27 11.09
C THR A 834 -2.45 7.02 12.42
N ARG A 835 -1.37 6.96 13.20
CA ARG A 835 -1.30 7.65 14.49
C ARG A 835 -1.41 9.17 14.30
N ALA A 836 -0.68 9.72 13.34
CA ALA A 836 -0.75 11.15 13.03
C ALA A 836 -2.15 11.58 12.58
N PHE A 837 -2.82 10.77 11.77
CA PHE A 837 -4.22 11.01 11.37
C PHE A 837 -5.16 11.04 12.59
N LEU A 838 -5.10 10.02 13.45
CA LEU A 838 -5.96 9.97 14.64
C LEU A 838 -5.61 11.06 15.66
N ASP A 839 -4.35 11.46 15.81
CA ASP A 839 -3.97 12.61 16.65
C ASP A 839 -4.64 13.91 16.20
N ALA A 840 -4.81 14.10 14.88
CA ALA A 840 -5.46 15.26 14.31
C ALA A 840 -6.99 15.21 14.39
N HIS A 841 -7.60 14.02 14.28
CA HIS A 841 -9.05 13.88 14.05
C HIS A 841 -9.82 13.18 15.19
N ASP A 842 -9.20 12.29 15.96
CA ASP A 842 -9.80 11.61 17.14
C ASP A 842 -8.76 11.31 18.24
N PRO A 843 -8.23 12.35 18.91
CA PRO A 843 -7.19 12.17 19.93
C PRO A 843 -7.69 11.47 21.21
N ASN A 844 -9.01 11.33 21.38
CA ASN A 844 -9.63 10.78 22.59
C ASN A 844 -9.67 9.25 22.61
N ARG A 845 -9.48 8.59 21.48
CA ARG A 845 -9.41 7.12 21.40
C ARG A 845 -7.97 6.64 21.25
N ILE A 846 -7.72 5.47 21.83
CA ILE A 846 -6.40 4.86 21.80
C ILE A 846 -6.24 4.07 20.49
N LEU A 847 -5.10 4.26 19.82
CA LEU A 847 -4.68 3.41 18.71
C LEU A 847 -3.80 2.27 19.23
N SER A 848 -3.98 1.07 18.68
CA SER A 848 -3.02 -0.02 18.75
C SER A 848 -3.19 -0.98 17.56
N PHE A 849 -2.66 -2.20 17.63
CA PHE A 849 -2.86 -3.27 16.63
C PHE A 849 -2.69 -4.64 17.29
N ALA A 850 -3.32 -5.70 16.77
CA ALA A 850 -3.11 -7.05 17.28
C ALA A 850 -1.82 -7.64 16.67
N SER A 851 -0.80 -7.88 17.49
CA SER A 851 0.49 -8.37 17.01
C SER A 851 0.54 -9.90 16.92
N VAL A 852 1.18 -10.46 15.87
CA VAL A 852 1.32 -11.92 15.74
C VAL A 852 2.14 -12.49 16.89
N SER A 853 1.70 -13.63 17.42
CA SER A 853 2.26 -14.23 18.62
C SER A 853 3.73 -14.69 18.43
N SER A 854 4.05 -15.13 17.20
CA SER A 854 5.28 -15.84 16.84
C SER A 854 6.49 -14.95 16.53
N GLN A 855 6.35 -13.62 16.55
CA GLN A 855 7.42 -12.66 16.23
C GLN A 855 7.55 -11.58 17.32
N ASP A 856 8.69 -10.88 17.34
CA ASP A 856 8.91 -9.77 18.27
C ASP A 856 8.40 -8.44 17.69
N TRP A 857 7.24 -8.00 18.21
CA TRP A 857 6.60 -6.73 17.87
C TRP A 857 6.86 -5.62 18.87
N THR A 858 7.71 -5.85 19.87
CA THR A 858 7.93 -4.88 20.95
C THR A 858 8.46 -3.53 20.44
N ARG A 859 9.17 -3.55 19.31
CA ARG A 859 9.64 -2.35 18.59
C ARG A 859 8.49 -1.38 18.25
N PHE A 860 7.39 -1.87 17.70
CA PHE A 860 6.27 -1.03 17.20
C PHE A 860 5.61 -0.24 18.30
N PHE A 861 5.40 -0.89 19.45
CA PHE A 861 4.84 -0.24 20.64
C PHE A 861 5.78 0.86 21.18
N ARG A 862 7.11 0.74 21.00
CA ARG A 862 8.06 1.78 21.41
C ARG A 862 8.18 2.91 20.39
N GLU A 863 8.30 2.58 19.11
CA GLU A 863 8.59 3.55 18.04
C GLU A 863 7.36 4.33 17.55
N THR A 864 6.15 3.78 17.69
CA THR A 864 4.89 4.47 17.31
C THR A 864 4.07 4.85 18.53
N PRO A 865 4.64 5.59 19.49
CA PRO A 865 4.29 5.67 20.93
C PRO A 865 2.90 5.16 21.35
N LEU A 866 2.62 3.87 21.16
CA LEU A 866 1.30 3.30 21.41
C LEU A 866 1.07 3.22 22.90
N ARG A 867 -0.14 3.55 23.36
CA ARG A 867 -0.43 3.66 24.80
C ARG A 867 -0.70 2.32 25.48
N VAL A 868 -1.03 1.29 24.71
CA VAL A 868 -1.42 -0.06 25.18
C VAL A 868 -0.65 -1.09 24.37
N VAL A 869 -0.19 -2.16 25.00
CA VAL A 869 0.44 -3.30 24.33
C VAL A 869 -0.62 -4.38 24.08
N THR A 870 -0.76 -4.81 22.83
CA THR A 870 -1.90 -5.62 22.40
C THR A 870 -1.49 -6.88 21.63
N PRO A 871 -0.93 -7.89 22.31
CA PRO A 871 -0.47 -9.10 21.67
C PRO A 871 -1.59 -10.12 21.45
N ASN A 872 -1.43 -10.97 20.43
CA ASN A 872 -2.05 -12.29 20.41
C ASN A 872 -1.13 -13.25 21.19
N CYS A 873 -1.66 -13.96 22.18
CA CYS A 873 -0.89 -14.91 23.00
C CYS A 873 -1.52 -16.31 22.94
N TYR A 874 -0.87 -17.21 22.21
CA TYR A 874 -1.28 -18.61 22.09
C TYR A 874 -0.26 -19.57 22.72
N GLY A 875 0.40 -19.14 23.80
CA GLY A 875 1.31 -19.98 24.60
C GLY A 875 0.60 -21.24 25.10
N GLY A 876 1.21 -22.40 24.86
CA GLY A 876 0.62 -23.71 25.14
C GLY A 876 -0.42 -24.19 24.12
N THR A 877 -0.83 -23.35 23.16
CA THR A 877 -1.70 -23.72 22.03
C THR A 877 -0.89 -23.91 20.75
N PHE A 878 -0.27 -22.84 20.26
CA PHE A 878 0.59 -22.84 19.06
C PHE A 878 2.07 -22.71 19.40
N GLU A 879 2.38 -22.17 20.58
CA GLU A 879 3.73 -21.78 20.96
C GLU A 879 4.18 -22.54 22.20
N GLY A 880 5.48 -22.87 22.26
CA GLY A 880 6.06 -23.53 23.41
C GLY A 880 5.54 -24.96 23.61
N VAL A 881 5.45 -25.38 24.87
CA VAL A 881 4.99 -26.73 25.23
C VAL A 881 3.48 -26.82 25.18
N LYS A 882 2.94 -27.58 24.21
CA LYS A 882 1.50 -27.77 24.04
C LYS A 882 0.84 -28.29 25.34
N GLY A 883 -0.20 -27.59 25.79
CA GLY A 883 -0.91 -27.87 27.03
C GLY A 883 -0.34 -27.22 28.29
N ASP A 884 0.83 -26.58 28.22
CA ASP A 884 1.40 -25.80 29.33
C ASP A 884 1.00 -24.32 29.23
N TRP A 885 -0.31 -24.06 29.21
CA TRP A 885 -0.85 -22.73 28.89
C TRP A 885 -0.42 -21.68 29.92
N TYR A 886 -0.47 -21.99 31.22
CA TYR A 886 -0.14 -21.01 32.25
C TYR A 886 1.30 -20.51 32.14
N ASN A 887 2.29 -21.41 32.03
CA ASN A 887 3.70 -21.02 32.02
C ASN A 887 4.06 -20.28 30.72
N GLU A 888 3.59 -20.78 29.57
CA GLU A 888 3.90 -20.20 28.27
C GLU A 888 3.25 -18.82 28.09
N ILE A 889 1.98 -18.65 28.50
CA ILE A 889 1.32 -17.33 28.49
C ILE A 889 2.05 -16.37 29.46
N THR A 890 2.41 -16.83 30.65
CA THR A 890 3.15 -16.01 31.63
C THR A 890 4.49 -15.53 31.06
N ALA A 891 5.25 -16.42 30.41
CA ALA A 891 6.52 -16.07 29.77
C ALA A 891 6.34 -15.04 28.65
N ASN A 892 5.31 -15.21 27.81
CA ASN A 892 4.99 -14.28 26.72
C ASN A 892 4.62 -12.88 27.27
N LEU A 893 3.76 -12.81 28.29
CA LEU A 893 3.39 -11.55 28.96
C LEU A 893 4.58 -10.85 29.62
N GLN A 894 5.48 -11.62 30.26
CA GLN A 894 6.71 -11.07 30.83
C GLN A 894 7.61 -10.46 29.75
N ARG A 895 7.76 -11.12 28.61
CA ARG A 895 8.54 -10.60 27.47
C ARG A 895 7.97 -9.27 26.96
N TYR A 896 6.66 -9.18 26.73
CA TYR A 896 6.03 -7.92 26.31
C TYR A 896 6.16 -6.83 27.37
N GLY A 897 5.95 -7.17 28.65
CA GLY A 897 6.08 -6.25 29.76
C GLY A 897 7.51 -5.70 29.93
N ASN A 898 8.53 -6.55 29.88
CA ASN A 898 9.92 -6.14 30.07
C ASN A 898 10.39 -5.19 28.96
N ASN A 899 9.91 -5.40 27.73
CA ASN A 899 10.27 -4.57 26.57
C ASN A 899 9.42 -3.31 26.40
N ASN A 900 8.32 -3.19 27.15
CA ASN A 900 7.40 -2.05 27.13
C ASN A 900 7.03 -1.63 28.57
N PRO A 901 8.00 -1.18 29.38
CA PRO A 901 7.74 -0.81 30.76
C PRO A 901 6.73 0.34 30.85
N GLY A 902 5.84 0.27 31.84
CA GLY A 902 4.89 1.34 32.14
C GLY A 902 3.64 1.40 31.24
N LYS A 903 3.42 0.39 30.38
CA LYS A 903 2.22 0.28 29.54
C LYS A 903 1.30 -0.85 30.01
N PRO A 904 -0.04 -0.68 29.98
CA PRO A 904 -0.98 -1.75 30.18
C PRO A 904 -0.89 -2.77 29.04
N ILE A 905 -1.15 -4.04 29.36
CA ILE A 905 -1.27 -5.12 28.38
C ILE A 905 -2.75 -5.47 28.23
N VAL A 906 -3.21 -5.58 27.00
CA VAL A 906 -4.54 -6.09 26.68
C VAL A 906 -4.40 -7.16 25.61
N ASN A 907 -4.56 -8.43 25.99
CA ASN A 907 -4.35 -9.54 25.07
C ASN A 907 -5.49 -9.67 24.05
N MET A 908 -5.20 -9.69 22.76
CA MET A 908 -6.24 -9.62 21.71
C MET A 908 -6.73 -10.99 21.24
N GLU A 909 -5.96 -12.05 21.45
CA GLU A 909 -6.36 -13.42 21.15
C GLU A 909 -5.65 -14.44 22.05
N TRP A 910 -6.40 -15.46 22.46
CA TRP A 910 -5.92 -16.69 23.07
C TRP A 910 -7.08 -17.69 23.06
N GLY A 911 -6.83 -18.98 22.94
CA GLY A 911 -7.91 -19.95 22.89
C GLY A 911 -7.47 -21.37 22.59
N TYR A 912 -8.44 -22.28 22.60
CA TYR A 912 -8.25 -23.67 22.22
C TYR A 912 -9.57 -24.25 21.67
N TRP A 913 -9.45 -25.22 20.75
CA TRP A 913 -10.61 -25.84 20.10
C TRP A 913 -11.39 -26.74 21.06
N ARG A 914 -12.70 -26.86 20.82
CA ARG A 914 -13.52 -27.92 21.42
C ARG A 914 -13.27 -29.26 20.73
N GLY A 915 -13.36 -30.35 21.49
CA GLY A 915 -13.37 -31.72 20.96
C GLY A 915 -11.99 -32.34 20.68
N ASP A 916 -10.88 -31.71 21.10
CA ASP A 916 -9.57 -32.34 21.07
C ASP A 916 -9.50 -33.49 22.11
N ALA A 917 -8.87 -34.60 21.73
CA ALA A 917 -8.85 -35.83 22.53
C ALA A 917 -7.91 -35.76 23.75
N ASN A 918 -6.88 -34.90 23.70
CA ASN A 918 -5.82 -34.84 24.70
C ASN A 918 -5.90 -33.56 25.54
N PHE A 919 -6.49 -32.51 25.01
CA PHE A 919 -6.61 -31.20 25.65
C PHE A 919 -8.04 -30.71 25.56
N ASN A 920 -8.53 -30.06 26.62
CA ASN A 920 -9.88 -29.52 26.61
C ASN A 920 -9.86 -27.99 26.67
N GLN A 921 -10.88 -27.38 26.06
CA GLN A 921 -11.05 -25.94 25.97
C GLN A 921 -11.10 -25.26 27.34
N THR A 922 -11.78 -25.87 28.31
CA THR A 922 -11.98 -25.29 29.65
C THR A 922 -10.68 -25.19 30.45
N SER A 923 -9.79 -26.18 30.33
CA SER A 923 -8.47 -26.17 30.98
C SER A 923 -7.58 -25.06 30.41
N CYS A 924 -7.56 -24.89 29.09
CA CYS A 924 -6.90 -23.75 28.46
C CYS A 924 -7.43 -22.43 29.02
N PHE A 925 -8.76 -22.29 29.08
CA PHE A 925 -9.41 -21.10 29.64
C PHE A 925 -8.98 -20.84 31.09
N LEU A 926 -9.07 -21.83 31.98
CA LEU A 926 -8.76 -21.64 33.40
C LEU A 926 -7.29 -21.28 33.62
N GLU A 927 -6.36 -21.93 32.92
CA GLU A 927 -4.93 -21.68 33.03
C GLU A 927 -4.51 -20.34 32.44
N GLY A 928 -5.00 -20.00 31.24
CA GLY A 928 -4.72 -18.70 30.64
C GLY A 928 -5.35 -17.55 31.43
N PHE A 929 -6.59 -17.70 31.90
CA PHE A 929 -7.22 -16.70 32.77
C PHE A 929 -6.42 -16.47 34.05
N ARG A 930 -5.89 -17.54 34.66
CA ARG A 930 -5.01 -17.44 35.83
C ARG A 930 -3.75 -16.65 35.50
N ALA A 931 -3.06 -16.97 34.39
CA ALA A 931 -1.86 -16.25 33.96
C ALA A 931 -2.13 -14.75 33.73
N PHE A 932 -3.27 -14.40 33.11
CA PHE A 932 -3.67 -13.00 32.93
C PHE A 932 -4.00 -12.32 34.27
N SER A 933 -4.73 -12.98 35.16
CA SER A 933 -5.20 -12.38 36.41
C SER A 933 -4.09 -12.17 37.43
N GLU A 934 -3.09 -13.04 37.46
CA GLU A 934 -1.93 -12.91 38.35
C GLU A 934 -0.93 -11.84 37.86
N ASN A 935 -1.01 -11.41 36.60
CA ASN A 935 -0.16 -10.36 36.06
C ASN A 935 -0.82 -8.96 36.21
N PRO A 936 -0.33 -8.10 37.11
CA PRO A 936 -0.97 -6.81 37.40
C PRO A 936 -0.94 -5.83 36.21
N ARG A 937 -0.11 -6.06 35.18
CA ARG A 937 -0.07 -5.23 33.97
C ARG A 937 -1.18 -5.57 32.99
N VAL A 938 -1.76 -6.77 33.07
CA VAL A 938 -2.86 -7.17 32.20
C VAL A 938 -4.13 -6.46 32.65
N GLN A 939 -4.61 -5.57 31.80
CA GLN A 939 -5.85 -4.83 32.00
C GLN A 939 -6.99 -5.40 31.18
N GLY A 940 -6.71 -6.32 30.26
CA GLY A 940 -7.77 -7.07 29.61
C GLY A 940 -7.31 -8.17 28.69
N PHE A 941 -8.28 -8.90 28.16
CA PHE A 941 -8.07 -9.97 27.20
C PHE A 941 -9.36 -10.26 26.40
N THR A 942 -9.21 -10.81 25.20
CA THR A 942 -10.30 -11.42 24.42
C THR A 942 -10.01 -12.89 24.15
N TRP A 943 -10.89 -13.78 24.62
CA TRP A 943 -10.89 -15.18 24.19
C TRP A 943 -11.18 -15.25 22.70
N TRP A 944 -10.41 -16.05 21.97
CA TRP A 944 -10.67 -16.43 20.58
C TRP A 944 -11.42 -17.78 20.63
N LEU A 945 -12.75 -17.80 20.51
CA LEU A 945 -13.66 -16.68 20.25
C LEU A 945 -15.08 -16.94 20.79
N ALA A 946 -16.01 -16.00 20.60
CA ALA A 946 -17.40 -16.14 21.07
C ALA A 946 -18.13 -17.27 20.34
N PHE A 947 -18.03 -17.32 19.01
CA PHE A 947 -18.80 -18.19 18.13
C PHE A 947 -17.89 -18.97 17.20
N ASP A 948 -18.20 -20.23 16.92
CA ASP A 948 -17.50 -20.94 15.84
C ASP A 948 -17.60 -20.18 14.52
N TYR A 949 -16.61 -20.38 13.66
CA TYR A 949 -16.56 -19.75 12.35
C TYR A 949 -15.92 -20.65 11.30
N TYR A 950 -16.06 -20.24 10.04
CA TYR A 950 -15.47 -20.91 8.89
C TYR A 950 -14.19 -20.19 8.53
N GLY A 951 -13.08 -20.93 8.53
CA GLY A 951 -11.85 -20.52 7.86
C GLY A 951 -11.94 -20.70 6.35
N PRO A 952 -10.86 -20.49 5.59
CA PRO A 952 -10.86 -20.71 4.15
C PRO A 952 -11.24 -22.14 3.75
N ASN A 953 -10.71 -23.12 4.50
CA ASN A 953 -10.84 -24.56 4.22
C ASN A 953 -11.00 -25.42 5.49
N TYR A 954 -11.41 -24.83 6.61
CA TYR A 954 -11.67 -25.55 7.87
C TYR A 954 -12.81 -24.90 8.64
N TYR A 955 -13.36 -25.66 9.59
CA TYR A 955 -14.27 -25.18 10.61
C TYR A 955 -13.48 -24.94 11.89
N ASN A 956 -13.54 -23.72 12.43
CA ASN A 956 -12.88 -23.41 13.69
C ASN A 956 -13.87 -23.52 14.85
N SER A 957 -13.64 -24.53 15.70
CA SER A 957 -14.43 -24.84 16.89
C SER A 957 -13.90 -24.22 18.20
N MET A 958 -13.09 -23.16 18.15
CA MET A 958 -12.64 -22.44 19.35
C MET A 958 -13.74 -21.57 20.00
N GLY A 959 -14.91 -21.46 19.36
CA GLY A 959 -16.06 -20.74 19.90
C GLY A 959 -16.42 -21.20 21.32
N VAL A 960 -17.15 -20.39 22.06
CA VAL A 960 -17.86 -20.89 23.26
C VAL A 960 -19.26 -21.35 22.87
N TYR A 961 -19.85 -20.65 21.91
CA TYR A 961 -21.08 -20.99 21.23
C TYR A 961 -20.79 -21.66 19.88
N ASN A 962 -21.72 -22.49 19.42
CA ASN A 962 -21.72 -22.96 18.04
C ASN A 962 -22.02 -21.81 17.05
N MET A 963 -21.82 -22.08 15.76
CA MET A 963 -22.06 -21.14 14.66
C MET A 963 -23.48 -20.55 14.68
N GLU A 964 -24.51 -21.30 15.07
CA GLU A 964 -25.89 -20.83 15.04
C GLU A 964 -26.33 -20.14 16.34
N ARG A 965 -25.47 -20.09 17.36
CA ARG A 965 -25.77 -19.54 18.70
C ARG A 965 -26.94 -20.26 19.39
N THR A 966 -27.18 -21.51 19.04
CA THR A 966 -28.25 -22.35 19.62
C THR A 966 -27.76 -23.18 20.80
N TRP A 967 -26.45 -23.30 20.96
CA TRP A 967 -25.81 -24.05 22.04
C TRP A 967 -24.46 -23.43 22.41
N HIS A 968 -24.07 -23.58 23.67
CA HIS A 968 -22.73 -23.24 24.16
C HIS A 968 -22.13 -24.38 24.96
N GLU A 969 -20.80 -24.49 24.97
CA GLU A 969 -20.06 -25.44 25.78
C GLU A 969 -20.23 -25.11 27.27
N PRO A 970 -20.98 -25.93 28.05
CA PRO A 970 -21.40 -25.53 29.38
C PRO A 970 -20.24 -25.32 30.34
N ALA A 971 -19.19 -26.15 30.25
CA ALA A 971 -18.04 -26.07 31.16
C ALA A 971 -17.25 -24.77 30.95
N THR A 972 -16.90 -24.46 29.70
CA THR A 972 -16.18 -23.22 29.35
C THR A 972 -17.04 -21.98 29.62
N PHE A 973 -18.32 -22.01 29.25
CA PHE A 973 -19.24 -20.90 29.49
C PHE A 973 -19.38 -20.58 30.99
N ASN A 974 -19.61 -21.58 31.83
CA ASN A 974 -19.72 -21.39 33.28
C ASN A 974 -18.40 -20.89 33.89
N ALA A 975 -17.26 -21.38 33.40
CA ALA A 975 -15.95 -20.89 33.80
C ALA A 975 -15.78 -19.41 33.44
N MET A 976 -16.19 -18.98 32.23
CA MET A 976 -16.18 -17.57 31.83
C MET A 976 -17.04 -16.72 32.74
N VAL A 977 -18.31 -17.10 32.95
CA VAL A 977 -19.25 -16.35 33.80
C VAL A 977 -18.67 -16.10 35.19
N ALA A 978 -18.10 -17.12 35.84
CA ALA A 978 -17.52 -17.00 37.18
C ALA A 978 -16.26 -16.10 37.20
N ASN A 979 -15.35 -16.32 36.25
CA ASN A 979 -14.03 -15.67 36.25
C ASN A 979 -14.10 -14.23 35.71
N TYR A 980 -14.88 -13.96 34.67
CA TYR A 980 -15.04 -12.62 34.10
C TYR A 980 -15.75 -11.67 35.08
N THR A 981 -16.76 -12.17 35.81
CA THR A 981 -17.42 -11.41 36.89
C THR A 981 -16.41 -10.99 37.96
N THR A 982 -15.50 -11.89 38.33
CA THR A 982 -14.47 -11.61 39.34
C THR A 982 -13.44 -10.61 38.82
N PHE A 983 -12.96 -10.78 37.59
CA PHE A 983 -11.94 -9.91 36.98
C PHE A 983 -12.43 -8.47 36.80
N THR A 984 -13.73 -8.29 36.52
CA THR A 984 -14.36 -6.98 36.26
C THR A 984 -15.08 -6.41 37.48
N ALA A 985 -14.99 -7.06 38.64
CA ALA A 985 -15.71 -6.67 39.85
C ALA A 985 -15.40 -5.23 40.30
N SER A 986 -14.14 -4.80 40.11
CA SER A 986 -13.66 -3.45 40.46
C SER A 986 -14.13 -2.33 39.52
N ASN A 987 -14.72 -2.67 38.37
CA ASN A 987 -15.21 -1.68 37.41
C ASN A 987 -16.41 -0.92 38.00
N LEU A 988 -16.55 0.36 37.65
CA LEU A 988 -17.63 1.24 38.11
C LEU A 988 -18.85 1.28 37.19
#